data_AF-A0A7Y4VW45-F1
#
_entry.id   AF-A0A7Y4VW45-F1
#
_cell.length_a   1.000
_cell.length_b   1.000
_cell.length_c   1.000
_cell.angle_alpha   90.00
_cell.angle_beta   90.00
_cell.angle_gamma   90.00
#
_symmetry.space_group_name_H-M   'P 1'
#
loop_
_entity.id
_entity.type
_entity.pdbx_description
1 polymer ?
#
loop_
_entity_poly.entity_id
_entity_poly.type
_entity_poly.pdbx_seq_one_letter_code
_entity_poly.pdbx_strand_id
1 'polypeptide(L)'
;MSARRVFCLTLLFGAASGALYPCGGPPFYPIGTPFASYDAMLTQVLGVDYYYGPSRPPEATFLYPLRHARPLATEVLWRLVEHRDTDWLPKAMSESWPGRRDSILRGLPSVSLESFRSALARGDLAAAEREARVVAEGVIDMPPPLADVYQGEFRRAIEFLELRPTLDGTPSEALSSFWSETVPSETAPSDPALYPRPLREGARIRTMSRATLAAYADSAPTSPRAPSLRYVALQEQMKREIPNGWGDEIRKAATPELWGRLHAAHDRWLADFPASPLLDLVKFSRLRLYRLSGDTSPAWQLLLGFYPDRRYARTVWEMRFFRGGDSTAANHPAVDDPLRVALTDVPAESSGWCAMWRDAEAGRPATWAVDLEERMLYSLAERLAQSAASRQESLPPCFPEDGAAPTPFWGAMRVMALMGAGRTAEARGHLPAVPASIPGLAPLRARFALEDGRWTDAVLTPGLDSAAALYLVRVLAPDSARGRLETRGPDWIRREAVLARAAGFSARGDWAGGAALVAKFDPGRAARWTTVARLARDTTFAGLVASARYLRGQRGRVLYPRDVDWYRSVEARLPPPDTAGAPPRARATGLLADEPERIRRHLLESTEPYLALTLYARALERAGANTPGLAPAVREADALYRLLTDWDWNHGARFWYRRLADGPEAKIIRRAGRLVPKAARP
;
A
#
# COMPACT_ATOMS: atom_id res chain seq x y z
N MET A 1 22.29 18.04 -10.99
CA MET A 1 21.48 17.14 -11.85
C MET A 1 20.75 16.18 -10.93
N SER A 2 19.42 16.28 -10.92
CA SER A 2 18.59 16.07 -9.73
C SER A 2 17.91 14.71 -9.63
N ALA A 3 17.89 14.17 -8.41
CA ALA A 3 17.08 13.05 -7.90
C ALA A 3 15.55 13.29 -7.93
N ARG A 4 15.01 14.04 -8.91
CA ARG A 4 13.62 14.51 -8.95
C ARG A 4 12.69 13.70 -9.89
N ARG A 5 13.03 12.48 -10.29
CA ARG A 5 12.20 11.68 -11.24
C ARG A 5 11.63 10.36 -10.73
N VAL A 6 11.83 9.98 -9.46
CA VAL A 6 11.38 8.66 -8.96
C VAL A 6 10.01 8.72 -8.26
N PHE A 7 9.51 9.90 -7.89
CA PHE A 7 8.35 10.01 -6.99
C PHE A 7 6.95 9.97 -7.65
N CYS A 8 6.86 9.85 -8.98
CA CYS A 8 5.57 9.86 -9.71
C CYS A 8 5.07 8.48 -10.18
N LEU A 9 5.71 7.37 -9.82
CA LEU A 9 5.31 6.05 -10.31
C LEU A 9 4.62 5.13 -9.28
N THR A 10 4.47 5.53 -8.02
CA THR A 10 4.07 4.62 -6.92
C THR A 10 2.56 4.63 -6.61
N LEU A 11 1.77 5.56 -7.17
CA LEU A 11 0.38 5.82 -6.75
C LEU A 11 -0.72 4.96 -7.40
N LEU A 12 -0.39 3.87 -8.11
CA LEU A 12 -1.38 3.01 -8.79
C LEU A 12 -1.54 1.58 -8.24
N PHE A 13 -0.92 1.22 -7.11
CA PHE A 13 -0.71 -0.20 -6.74
C PHE A 13 -1.51 -0.74 -5.55
N GLY A 14 -2.49 0.01 -5.04
CA GLY A 14 -3.02 -0.21 -3.70
C GLY A 14 -4.42 -0.81 -3.57
N ALA A 15 -4.89 -1.73 -4.42
CA ALA A 15 -6.15 -2.46 -4.18
C ALA A 15 -6.36 -3.70 -5.06
N ALA A 16 -5.44 -4.68 -5.03
CA ALA A 16 -5.73 -6.09 -5.28
C ALA A 16 -4.44 -6.89 -5.09
N SER A 17 -4.48 -7.86 -4.20
CA SER A 17 -3.58 -9.00 -4.23
C SER A 17 -3.77 -9.73 -5.58
N GLY A 18 -2.99 -9.34 -6.59
CA GLY A 18 -3.01 -9.93 -7.92
C GLY A 18 -2.91 -8.90 -9.06
N ALA A 19 -1.69 -8.75 -9.59
CA ALA A 19 -1.30 -8.03 -10.81
C ALA A 19 -1.28 -6.49 -10.76
N LEU A 20 -0.13 -5.90 -11.13
CA LEU A 20 0.03 -5.09 -12.35
C LEU A 20 1.37 -4.35 -12.35
N TYR A 21 2.38 -4.90 -13.04
CA TYR A 21 3.45 -4.05 -13.56
C TYR A 21 2.82 -3.08 -14.58
N PRO A 22 3.10 -1.77 -14.53
CA PRO A 22 2.45 -0.74 -15.36
C PRO A 22 2.80 -0.88 -16.85
N CYS A 23 3.72 -1.78 -17.19
CA CYS A 23 4.10 -2.12 -18.55
C CYS A 23 3.34 -3.36 -19.05
N GLY A 24 2.01 -3.47 -18.88
CA GLY A 24 1.16 -4.44 -19.59
C GLY A 24 1.70 -5.88 -19.71
N GLY A 25 2.50 -6.33 -18.74
CA GLY A 25 3.10 -7.65 -18.76
C GLY A 25 1.99 -8.66 -18.52
N PRO A 26 1.93 -9.75 -19.30
CA PRO A 26 0.86 -10.72 -19.12
C PRO A 26 0.95 -11.34 -17.70
N PRO A 27 -0.16 -11.84 -17.12
CA PRO A 27 -0.20 -12.31 -15.75
C PRO A 27 0.87 -13.38 -15.46
N PHE A 28 1.59 -13.20 -14.35
CA PHE A 28 2.57 -14.17 -13.84
C PHE A 28 2.12 -14.62 -12.46
N TYR A 29 2.14 -15.94 -12.23
CA TYR A 29 2.04 -16.50 -10.89
C TYR A 29 3.30 -16.18 -10.07
N PRO A 30 3.18 -15.85 -8.78
CA PRO A 30 4.30 -15.54 -7.88
C PRO A 30 5.01 -16.82 -7.39
N ILE A 31 5.34 -17.74 -8.31
CA ILE A 31 5.94 -19.05 -7.99
C ILE A 31 7.32 -18.96 -7.33
N GLY A 32 7.98 -17.82 -7.46
CA GLY A 32 9.34 -17.58 -6.98
C GLY A 32 9.41 -17.02 -5.55
N THR A 33 8.29 -16.86 -4.85
CA THR A 33 8.26 -16.14 -3.55
C THR A 33 9.23 -16.68 -2.51
N PRO A 34 9.44 -18.01 -2.30
CA PRO A 34 10.44 -18.49 -1.33
C PRO A 34 11.88 -18.10 -1.69
N PHE A 35 12.10 -17.70 -2.95
CA PHE A 35 13.40 -17.29 -3.49
C PHE A 35 13.46 -15.79 -3.78
N ALA A 36 12.47 -15.02 -3.30
CA ALA A 36 12.44 -13.58 -3.46
C ALA A 36 13.70 -12.93 -2.85
N SER A 37 14.08 -11.78 -3.39
CA SER A 37 15.14 -10.97 -2.78
C SER A 37 14.70 -10.49 -1.40
N TYR A 38 15.67 -10.12 -0.57
CA TYR A 38 15.42 -9.51 0.73
C TYR A 38 14.47 -8.30 0.62
N ASP A 39 14.73 -7.40 -0.33
CA ASP A 39 13.90 -6.22 -0.62
C ASP A 39 12.43 -6.58 -0.97
N ALA A 40 12.22 -7.60 -1.80
CA ALA A 40 10.89 -8.07 -2.13
C ALA A 40 10.16 -8.69 -0.92
N MET A 41 10.88 -9.42 -0.06
CA MET A 41 10.32 -9.95 1.19
C MET A 41 9.97 -8.80 2.16
N LEU A 42 10.85 -7.81 2.32
CA LEU A 42 10.60 -6.65 3.17
C LEU A 42 9.35 -5.91 2.69
N THR A 43 9.25 -5.63 1.39
CA THR A 43 8.08 -5.01 0.78
C THR A 43 6.79 -5.80 1.07
N GLN A 44 6.83 -7.13 1.07
CA GLN A 44 5.66 -7.94 1.42
C GLN A 44 5.29 -7.86 2.91
N VAL A 45 6.27 -7.81 3.81
CA VAL A 45 6.00 -7.60 5.24
C VAL A 45 5.37 -6.22 5.47
N LEU A 46 5.89 -5.19 4.81
CA LEU A 46 5.38 -3.81 4.90
C LEU A 46 4.03 -3.61 4.22
N GLY A 47 3.73 -4.36 3.16
CA GLY A 47 2.46 -4.29 2.44
C GLY A 47 1.27 -4.83 3.24
N VAL A 48 1.52 -5.61 4.29
CA VAL A 48 0.48 -6.13 5.20
C VAL A 48 0.31 -5.25 6.44
N ASP A 49 1.34 -4.49 6.82
CA ASP A 49 1.26 -3.58 7.95
C ASP A 49 0.55 -2.28 7.56
N TYR A 50 -0.56 -1.99 8.25
CA TYR A 50 -1.35 -0.79 8.02
C TYR A 50 -0.59 0.52 8.34
N TYR A 51 0.51 0.45 9.10
CA TYR A 51 1.17 1.60 9.72
C TYR A 51 2.49 2.02 9.03
N TYR A 52 3.23 1.06 8.46
CA TYR A 52 4.58 1.29 7.91
C TYR A 52 4.72 1.02 6.41
N GLY A 53 3.62 0.72 5.71
CA GLY A 53 3.64 0.45 4.27
C GLY A 53 4.03 1.67 3.41
N PRO A 54 4.72 1.49 2.27
CA PRO A 54 5.18 2.57 1.38
C PRO A 54 4.05 3.39 0.75
N SER A 55 2.82 2.90 0.83
CA SER A 55 1.59 3.57 0.37
C SER A 55 0.96 4.49 1.43
N ARG A 56 1.51 4.57 2.66
CA ARG A 56 0.93 5.38 3.73
C ARG A 56 1.52 6.80 3.82
N PRO A 57 0.69 7.79 4.17
CA PRO A 57 1.12 9.17 4.36
C PRO A 57 2.11 9.32 5.52
N PRO A 58 3.16 10.17 5.40
CA PRO A 58 4.04 10.54 6.52
C PRO A 58 3.29 11.00 7.78
N GLU A 59 2.08 11.53 7.61
CA GLU A 59 1.17 11.91 8.68
C GLU A 59 0.71 10.72 9.55
N ALA A 60 0.57 9.51 9.00
CA ALA A 60 0.22 8.32 9.78
C ALA A 60 1.34 7.95 10.76
N THR A 61 2.59 7.97 10.29
CA THR A 61 3.77 7.75 11.12
C THR A 61 3.91 8.86 12.16
N PHE A 62 3.57 10.12 11.85
CA PHE A 62 3.55 11.17 12.87
C PHE A 62 2.51 10.91 13.97
N LEU A 63 1.27 10.54 13.60
CA LEU A 63 0.17 10.40 14.56
C LEU A 63 0.17 9.11 15.38
N TYR A 64 0.86 8.06 14.93
CA TYR A 64 0.76 6.74 15.53
C TYR A 64 1.09 6.67 17.05
N PRO A 65 2.21 7.24 17.57
CA PRO A 65 2.48 7.24 19.01
C PRO A 65 1.42 8.02 19.80
N LEU A 66 0.92 9.12 19.23
CA LEU A 66 -0.13 9.94 19.83
C LEU A 66 -1.47 9.20 19.88
N ARG A 67 -1.78 8.39 18.86
CA ARG A 67 -2.99 7.56 18.81
C ARG A 67 -3.03 6.56 19.95
N HIS A 68 -1.91 5.91 20.26
CA HIS A 68 -1.85 4.94 21.36
C HIS A 68 -1.92 5.60 22.73
N ALA A 69 -1.26 6.75 22.89
CA ALA A 69 -1.28 7.48 24.15
C ALA A 69 -2.63 8.16 24.42
N ARG A 70 -3.29 8.68 23.37
CA ARG A 70 -4.52 9.47 23.44
C ARG A 70 -5.49 9.11 22.31
N PRO A 71 -6.08 7.90 22.34
CA PRO A 71 -6.90 7.40 21.23
C PRO A 71 -8.10 8.30 20.92
N LEU A 72 -8.85 8.74 21.95
CA LEU A 72 -10.02 9.61 21.76
C LEU A 72 -9.65 10.99 21.18
N ALA A 73 -8.54 11.58 21.64
CA ALA A 73 -8.12 12.91 21.19
C ALA A 73 -7.51 12.89 19.77
N THR A 74 -7.01 11.74 19.32
CA THR A 74 -6.35 11.57 18.01
C THR A 74 -7.27 10.93 16.97
N GLU A 75 -8.40 10.34 17.36
CA GLU A 75 -9.34 9.63 16.48
C GLU A 75 -9.74 10.47 15.26
N VAL A 76 -10.07 11.75 15.47
CA VAL A 76 -10.44 12.68 14.37
C VAL A 76 -9.30 12.87 13.37
N LEU A 77 -8.06 12.96 13.87
CA LEU A 77 -6.87 13.11 13.01
C LEU A 77 -6.58 11.83 12.25
N TRP A 78 -6.74 10.69 12.92
CA TRP A 78 -6.51 9.38 12.32
C TRP A 78 -7.48 9.11 11.15
N ARG A 79 -8.76 9.38 11.33
CA ARG A 79 -9.77 9.26 10.25
C ARG A 79 -9.46 10.14 9.04
N LEU A 80 -8.98 11.37 9.27
CA LEU A 80 -8.55 12.24 8.16
C LEU A 80 -7.38 11.67 7.37
N VAL A 81 -6.46 10.96 8.06
CA VAL A 81 -5.31 10.30 7.44
C VAL A 81 -5.69 9.00 6.74
N GLU A 82 -6.67 8.24 7.24
CA GLU A 82 -7.16 7.02 6.60
C GLU A 82 -7.88 7.29 5.27
N HIS A 83 -8.58 8.42 5.16
CA HIS A 83 -9.41 8.76 4.00
C HIS A 83 -8.70 9.66 2.97
N ARG A 84 -7.36 9.78 3.01
CA ARG A 84 -6.50 10.78 2.33
C ARG A 84 -6.51 10.84 0.79
N ASP A 85 -7.55 10.40 0.12
CA ASP A 85 -7.67 10.57 -1.33
C ASP A 85 -8.03 12.03 -1.63
N THR A 86 -7.14 13.00 -1.31
CA THR A 86 -7.31 14.45 -0.99
C THR A 86 -8.31 15.26 -1.82
N ASP A 87 -8.72 14.75 -2.96
CA ASP A 87 -9.87 15.21 -3.72
C ASP A 87 -11.23 14.91 -3.05
N TRP A 88 -11.26 13.99 -2.08
CA TRP A 88 -12.46 13.40 -1.54
C TRP A 88 -13.27 14.33 -0.65
N LEU A 89 -12.65 15.15 0.21
CA LEU A 89 -13.43 16.05 1.09
C LEU A 89 -14.19 17.08 0.26
N PRO A 90 -13.56 17.83 -0.66
CA PRO A 90 -14.28 18.75 -1.55
C PRO A 90 -15.28 18.04 -2.47
N LYS A 91 -14.95 16.85 -3.02
CA LYS A 91 -15.88 16.07 -3.87
C LYS A 91 -17.06 15.50 -3.10
N ALA A 92 -16.85 14.98 -1.89
CA ALA A 92 -17.89 14.46 -1.00
C ALA A 92 -18.78 15.57 -0.43
N MET A 93 -18.25 16.78 -0.32
CA MET A 93 -18.98 17.98 0.09
C MET A 93 -19.72 18.67 -1.07
N SER A 94 -19.41 18.33 -2.32
CA SER A 94 -20.16 18.81 -3.49
C SER A 94 -21.54 18.15 -3.57
N GLU A 95 -22.56 18.89 -4.00
CA GLU A 95 -23.97 18.44 -4.12
C GLU A 95 -24.16 17.20 -5.01
N SER A 96 -23.14 16.81 -5.77
CA SER A 96 -23.21 15.67 -6.69
C SER A 96 -23.35 14.31 -5.98
N TRP A 97 -23.12 14.20 -4.66
CA TRP A 97 -23.18 12.93 -3.92
C TRP A 97 -23.89 13.03 -2.52
N PRO A 98 -25.20 13.32 -2.46
CA PRO A 98 -25.91 13.66 -1.21
C PRO A 98 -25.89 12.57 -0.12
N GLY A 99 -25.73 11.29 -0.46
CA GLY A 99 -25.72 10.20 0.52
C GLY A 99 -24.36 9.94 1.20
N ARG A 100 -23.25 10.49 0.68
CA ARG A 100 -21.91 10.21 1.22
C ARG A 100 -21.49 11.17 2.33
N ARG A 101 -21.94 12.43 2.32
CA ARG A 101 -21.63 13.42 3.36
C ARG A 101 -21.95 12.89 4.75
N ASP A 102 -23.16 12.36 4.95
CA ASP A 102 -23.60 11.80 6.23
C ASP A 102 -22.90 10.49 6.60
N SER A 103 -22.46 9.71 5.62
CA SER A 103 -21.68 8.49 5.86
C SER A 103 -20.23 8.79 6.23
N ILE A 104 -19.68 9.88 5.70
CA ILE A 104 -18.29 10.33 5.86
C ILE A 104 -18.10 11.12 7.16
N LEU A 105 -19.03 12.02 7.44
CA LEU A 105 -19.06 12.76 8.70
C LEU A 105 -19.49 11.87 9.88
N ARG A 106 -19.97 10.65 9.61
CA ARG A 106 -20.39 9.70 10.64
C ARG A 106 -19.21 9.36 11.57
N GLY A 107 -19.30 9.87 12.80
CA GLY A 107 -18.27 9.68 13.83
C GLY A 107 -17.08 10.64 13.72
N LEU A 108 -17.14 11.66 12.86
CA LEU A 108 -16.34 12.87 13.02
C LEU A 108 -17.08 13.88 13.91
N PRO A 109 -16.37 14.76 14.63
CA PRO A 109 -17.00 15.88 15.31
C PRO A 109 -17.85 16.70 14.34
N SER A 110 -19.06 17.04 14.77
CA SER A 110 -19.97 17.92 14.02
C SER A 110 -20.38 19.09 14.90
N VAL A 111 -20.60 20.24 14.25
CA VAL A 111 -21.20 21.42 14.88
C VAL A 111 -22.51 21.70 14.18
N SER A 112 -23.50 22.16 14.96
CA SER A 112 -24.83 22.52 14.46
C SER A 112 -25.25 23.84 15.05
N LEU A 113 -25.95 24.66 14.25
CA LEU A 113 -26.59 25.89 14.71
C LEU A 113 -28.02 25.65 15.25
N GLU A 114 -28.49 24.42 15.32
CA GLU A 114 -29.89 24.13 15.71
C GLU A 114 -30.21 24.61 17.13
N SER A 115 -29.40 24.24 18.13
CA SER A 115 -29.57 24.71 19.52
C SER A 115 -29.47 26.21 19.63
N PHE A 116 -28.51 26.82 18.92
CA PHE A 116 -28.35 28.26 18.82
C PHE A 116 -29.61 28.96 18.27
N ARG A 117 -30.16 28.47 17.15
CA ARG A 117 -31.39 29.00 16.55
C ARG A 117 -32.61 28.82 17.43
N SER A 118 -32.72 27.67 18.06
CA SER A 118 -33.79 27.34 19.00
C SER A 118 -33.79 28.33 20.17
N ALA A 119 -32.61 28.69 20.69
CA ALA A 119 -32.47 29.72 21.72
C ALA A 119 -32.87 31.12 21.21
N LEU A 120 -32.45 31.52 20.01
CA LEU A 120 -32.86 32.78 19.39
C LEU A 120 -34.39 32.88 19.22
N ALA A 121 -35.03 31.81 18.77
CA ALA A 121 -36.48 31.77 18.57
C ALA A 121 -37.28 31.97 19.86
N ARG A 122 -36.72 31.51 20.99
CA ARG A 122 -37.29 31.75 22.33
C ARG A 122 -36.92 33.12 22.91
N GLY A 123 -36.07 33.90 22.25
CA GLY A 123 -35.53 35.15 22.79
C GLY A 123 -34.52 34.96 23.94
N ASP A 124 -34.01 33.73 24.13
CA ASP A 124 -33.04 33.42 25.17
C ASP A 124 -31.61 33.74 24.69
N LEU A 125 -31.24 35.00 24.82
CA LEU A 125 -29.92 35.50 24.37
C LEU A 125 -28.76 34.88 25.16
N ALA A 126 -28.97 34.49 26.41
CA ALA A 126 -27.92 33.87 27.23
C ALA A 126 -27.65 32.43 26.78
N ALA A 127 -28.70 31.66 26.49
CA ALA A 127 -28.53 30.34 25.88
C ALA A 127 -27.93 30.45 24.47
N ALA A 128 -28.39 31.38 23.64
CA ALA A 128 -27.84 31.59 22.30
C ALA A 128 -26.33 31.93 22.36
N GLU A 129 -25.89 32.72 23.34
CA GLU A 129 -24.48 33.01 23.55
C GLU A 129 -23.67 31.76 23.92
N ARG A 130 -24.17 30.93 24.84
CA ARG A 130 -23.50 29.66 25.19
C ARG A 130 -23.37 28.74 23.98
N GLU A 131 -24.45 28.56 23.22
CA GLU A 131 -24.44 27.69 22.03
C GLU A 131 -23.54 28.25 20.92
N ALA A 132 -23.51 29.57 20.71
CA ALA A 132 -22.60 30.20 19.77
C ALA A 132 -21.12 30.02 20.18
N ARG A 133 -20.81 30.08 21.49
CA ARG A 133 -19.47 29.75 21.99
C ARG A 133 -19.11 28.30 21.71
N VAL A 134 -20.01 27.35 21.98
CA VAL A 134 -19.80 25.92 21.68
C VAL A 134 -19.50 25.69 20.20
N VAL A 135 -20.24 26.33 19.29
CA VAL A 135 -19.98 26.23 17.84
C VAL A 135 -18.63 26.85 17.47
N ALA A 136 -18.32 28.05 17.98
CA ALA A 136 -17.07 28.73 17.70
C ALA A 136 -15.86 27.92 18.19
N GLU A 137 -15.91 27.43 19.42
CA GLU A 137 -14.86 26.61 20.03
C GLU A 137 -14.71 25.28 19.32
N GLY A 138 -15.83 24.61 19.01
CA GLY A 138 -15.83 23.33 18.28
C GLY A 138 -15.14 23.43 16.92
N VAL A 139 -15.38 24.49 16.15
CA VAL A 139 -14.70 24.70 14.86
C VAL A 139 -13.22 25.04 15.03
N ILE A 140 -12.85 25.81 16.05
CA ILE A 140 -11.43 26.15 16.32
C ILE A 140 -10.64 24.92 16.80
N ASP A 141 -11.28 24.00 17.53
CA ASP A 141 -10.69 22.72 17.96
C ASP A 141 -10.39 21.78 16.79
N MET A 142 -11.16 21.89 15.70
CA MET A 142 -11.03 21.00 14.55
C MET A 142 -9.75 21.27 13.75
N PRO A 143 -9.15 20.22 13.16
CA PRO A 143 -8.12 20.39 12.14
C PRO A 143 -8.68 21.19 10.94
N PRO A 144 -7.86 22.03 10.27
CA PRO A 144 -8.28 22.93 9.21
C PRO A 144 -9.16 22.29 8.12
N PRO A 145 -8.83 21.11 7.56
CA PRO A 145 -9.67 20.51 6.52
C PRO A 145 -11.11 20.22 6.99
N LEU A 146 -11.29 19.87 8.27
CA LEU A 146 -12.61 19.64 8.84
C LEU A 146 -13.28 20.97 9.25
N ALA A 147 -12.52 21.89 9.83
CA ALA A 147 -13.01 23.23 10.18
C ALA A 147 -13.56 24.00 8.96
N ASP A 148 -12.94 23.79 7.78
CA ASP A 148 -13.35 24.43 6.54
C ASP A 148 -14.78 24.06 6.09
N VAL A 149 -15.26 22.87 6.48
CA VAL A 149 -16.64 22.43 6.22
C VAL A 149 -17.66 23.30 6.95
N TYR A 150 -17.28 23.85 8.11
CA TYR A 150 -18.18 24.56 9.03
C TYR A 150 -17.95 26.08 9.07
N GLN A 151 -17.34 26.65 8.02
CA GLN A 151 -17.06 28.08 7.98
C GLN A 151 -18.33 28.95 8.07
N GLY A 152 -19.47 28.47 7.53
CA GLY A 152 -20.74 29.21 7.59
C GLY A 152 -21.26 29.32 9.01
N GLU A 153 -21.28 28.19 9.72
CA GLU A 153 -21.68 28.05 11.12
C GLU A 153 -20.76 28.88 12.02
N PHE A 154 -19.45 28.77 11.82
CA PHE A 154 -18.44 29.54 12.54
C PHE A 154 -18.64 31.05 12.39
N ARG A 155 -18.80 31.54 11.16
CA ARG A 155 -18.98 32.99 10.91
C ARG A 155 -20.22 33.54 11.60
N ARG A 156 -21.34 32.80 11.57
CA ARG A 156 -22.60 33.20 12.22
C ARG A 156 -22.47 33.22 13.74
N ALA A 157 -21.81 32.21 14.33
CA ALA A 157 -21.55 32.15 15.76
C ALA A 157 -20.68 33.34 16.22
N ILE A 158 -19.58 33.62 15.53
CA ILE A 158 -18.70 34.76 15.83
C ILE A 158 -19.44 36.09 15.69
N GLU A 159 -20.21 36.27 14.61
CA GLU A 159 -21.05 37.46 14.42
C GLU A 159 -22.03 37.67 15.56
N PHE A 160 -22.69 36.60 16.03
CA PHE A 160 -23.58 36.70 17.18
C PHE A 160 -22.83 37.10 18.44
N LEU A 161 -21.70 36.46 18.74
CA LEU A 161 -20.91 36.75 19.95
C LEU A 161 -20.41 38.20 19.98
N GLU A 162 -20.02 38.74 18.83
CA GLU A 162 -19.58 40.13 18.70
C GLU A 162 -20.75 41.12 18.84
N LEU A 163 -21.92 40.81 18.28
CA LEU A 163 -23.09 41.69 18.36
C LEU A 163 -23.84 41.57 19.70
N ARG A 164 -23.70 40.45 20.41
CA ARG A 164 -24.46 40.10 21.62
C ARG A 164 -24.65 41.26 22.62
N PRO A 165 -23.63 42.08 22.95
CA PRO A 165 -23.79 43.19 23.90
C PRO A 165 -24.79 44.27 23.46
N THR A 166 -25.15 44.31 22.17
CA THR A 166 -26.06 45.31 21.59
C THR A 166 -27.48 44.80 21.35
N LEU A 167 -27.73 43.50 21.58
CA LEU A 167 -28.98 42.84 21.16
C LEU A 167 -30.10 42.91 22.20
N ASP A 168 -29.85 43.40 23.40
CA ASP A 168 -30.87 43.47 24.46
C ASP A 168 -32.09 44.27 24.00
N GLY A 169 -33.29 43.71 24.20
CA GLY A 169 -34.55 44.31 23.75
C GLY A 169 -34.86 44.14 22.26
N THR A 170 -34.01 43.46 21.48
CA THR A 170 -34.33 43.13 20.07
C THR A 170 -35.39 42.03 20.00
N PRO A 171 -36.46 42.17 19.19
CA PRO A 171 -37.48 41.13 19.05
C PRO A 171 -36.91 39.79 18.59
N SER A 172 -37.35 38.68 19.21
CA SER A 172 -36.88 37.32 18.91
C SER A 172 -37.11 36.95 17.44
N GLU A 173 -38.21 37.38 16.83
CA GLU A 173 -38.51 37.18 15.42
C GLU A 173 -37.44 37.78 14.50
N ALA A 174 -36.99 39.01 14.80
CA ALA A 174 -35.95 39.70 14.04
C ALA A 174 -34.57 39.03 14.23
N LEU A 175 -34.28 38.56 15.46
CA LEU A 175 -33.08 37.79 15.76
C LEU A 175 -33.08 36.46 14.98
N SER A 176 -34.14 35.67 15.09
CA SER A 176 -34.29 34.40 14.38
C SER A 176 -34.21 34.58 12.86
N SER A 177 -34.86 35.61 12.31
CA SER A 177 -34.80 35.91 10.88
C SER A 177 -33.36 36.19 10.42
N PHE A 178 -32.63 37.05 11.15
CA PHE A 178 -31.26 37.46 10.80
C PHE A 178 -30.24 36.31 10.78
N TRP A 179 -30.43 35.26 11.60
CA TRP A 179 -29.56 34.08 11.65
C TRP A 179 -30.18 32.78 11.06
N SER A 180 -31.35 32.88 10.41
CA SER A 180 -31.97 31.76 9.70
C SER A 180 -31.19 31.41 8.42
N GLU A 181 -31.11 30.12 8.09
CA GLU A 181 -30.14 29.54 7.15
C GLU A 181 -30.44 29.78 5.66
N THR A 182 -31.59 30.36 5.35
CA THR A 182 -32.26 30.27 4.04
C THR A 182 -31.95 31.38 3.06
N VAL A 183 -30.94 32.20 3.33
CA VAL A 183 -30.68 33.35 2.48
C VAL A 183 -29.25 33.29 1.94
N PRO A 184 -29.04 32.73 0.74
CA PRO A 184 -27.86 33.00 -0.07
C PRO A 184 -27.57 34.51 -0.05
N SER A 185 -26.32 34.94 -0.04
CA SER A 185 -25.94 36.37 0.03
C SER A 185 -26.65 37.25 -1.00
N GLU A 186 -27.19 36.65 -2.07
CA GLU A 186 -27.95 37.29 -3.15
C GLU A 186 -29.44 37.58 -2.82
N THR A 187 -29.99 37.08 -1.71
CA THR A 187 -31.41 37.22 -1.33
C THR A 187 -31.64 37.84 0.05
N ALA A 188 -30.58 38.29 0.74
CA ALA A 188 -30.72 39.08 1.96
C ALA A 188 -31.59 40.30 1.63
N PRO A 189 -32.48 40.77 2.53
CA PRO A 189 -33.20 42.02 2.32
C PRO A 189 -32.18 43.05 1.87
N SER A 190 -32.30 43.49 0.62
CA SER A 190 -31.30 44.30 -0.06
C SER A 190 -31.11 45.66 0.61
N ASP A 191 -32.02 46.01 1.52
CA ASP A 191 -31.96 47.21 2.35
C ASP A 191 -31.71 46.86 3.83
N PRO A 192 -30.48 47.12 4.34
CA PRO A 192 -30.14 47.05 5.76
C PRO A 192 -31.06 47.88 6.67
N ALA A 193 -31.77 48.89 6.17
CA ALA A 193 -32.68 49.72 6.96
C ALA A 193 -33.91 48.96 7.50
N LEU A 194 -34.25 47.82 6.88
CA LEU A 194 -35.37 46.95 7.28
C LEU A 194 -35.10 46.18 8.58
N TYR A 195 -33.85 46.15 9.05
CA TYR A 195 -33.49 45.52 10.31
C TYR A 195 -33.61 46.50 11.50
N PRO A 196 -33.91 46.00 12.73
CA PRO A 196 -33.77 46.77 13.95
C PRO A 196 -32.36 47.37 14.08
N ARG A 197 -32.24 48.54 14.73
CA ARG A 197 -30.98 49.29 14.85
C ARG A 197 -29.77 48.42 15.23
N PRO A 198 -29.85 47.47 16.20
CA PRO A 198 -28.71 46.60 16.55
C PRO A 198 -28.22 45.68 15.43
N LEU A 199 -29.07 45.35 14.45
CA LEU A 199 -28.78 44.40 13.37
C LEU A 199 -28.43 45.06 12.03
N ARG A 200 -28.72 46.35 11.85
CA ARG A 200 -28.48 47.08 10.59
C ARG A 200 -27.03 47.06 10.15
N GLU A 201 -26.11 47.24 11.10
CA GLU A 201 -24.68 47.24 10.81
C GLU A 201 -24.22 45.86 10.33
N GLY A 202 -24.64 44.79 11.01
CA GLY A 202 -24.36 43.41 10.58
C GLY A 202 -24.91 43.11 9.18
N ALA A 203 -26.15 43.53 8.89
CA ALA A 203 -26.75 43.40 7.57
C ALA A 203 -25.93 44.12 6.49
N ARG A 204 -25.50 45.35 6.75
CA ARG A 204 -24.65 46.13 5.84
C ARG A 204 -23.29 45.47 5.62
N ILE A 205 -22.66 44.94 6.68
CA ILE A 205 -21.37 44.24 6.59
C ILE A 205 -21.46 43.00 5.70
N ARG A 206 -22.54 42.22 5.81
CA ARG A 206 -22.73 40.98 5.01
C ARG A 206 -22.79 41.22 3.50
N THR A 207 -23.16 42.43 3.04
CA THR A 207 -23.22 42.78 1.62
C THR A 207 -21.91 43.37 1.08
N MET A 208 -20.88 43.57 1.93
CA MET A 208 -19.62 44.17 1.52
C MET A 208 -18.66 43.13 0.91
N SER A 209 -17.87 43.56 -0.08
CA SER A 209 -16.74 42.77 -0.58
C SER A 209 -15.64 42.65 0.48
N ARG A 210 -14.78 41.62 0.42
CA ARG A 210 -13.64 41.47 1.35
C ARG A 210 -12.69 42.67 1.33
N ALA A 211 -12.50 43.30 0.18
CA ALA A 211 -11.69 44.53 0.07
C ALA A 211 -12.35 45.71 0.80
N THR A 212 -13.68 45.84 0.70
CA THR A 212 -14.45 46.88 1.38
C THR A 212 -14.51 46.65 2.89
N LEU A 213 -14.57 45.40 3.35
CA LEU A 213 -14.55 45.05 4.77
C LEU A 213 -13.28 45.53 5.48
N ALA A 214 -12.12 45.43 4.82
CA ALA A 214 -10.86 45.90 5.37
C ALA A 214 -10.87 47.43 5.59
N ALA A 215 -11.31 48.19 4.58
CA ALA A 215 -11.45 49.65 4.69
C ALA A 215 -12.51 50.06 5.73
N TYR A 216 -13.60 49.30 5.84
CA TYR A 216 -14.63 49.54 6.85
C TYR A 216 -14.07 49.37 8.27
N ALA A 217 -13.25 48.34 8.50
CA ALA A 217 -12.59 48.09 9.79
C ALA A 217 -11.72 49.27 10.25
N ASP A 218 -11.09 49.98 9.31
CA ASP A 218 -10.32 51.21 9.57
C ASP A 218 -11.21 52.38 9.97
N SER A 219 -12.33 52.57 9.26
CA SER A 219 -13.24 53.70 9.48
C SER A 219 -14.16 53.53 10.70
N ALA A 220 -14.35 52.31 11.21
CA ALA A 220 -15.29 51.98 12.28
C ALA A 220 -14.63 51.19 13.44
N PRO A 221 -13.62 51.76 14.13
CA PRO A 221 -12.87 51.04 15.17
C PRO A 221 -13.70 50.68 16.40
N THR A 222 -14.81 51.38 16.65
CA THR A 222 -15.73 51.12 17.77
C THR A 222 -16.85 50.13 17.41
N SER A 223 -16.87 49.61 16.18
CA SER A 223 -17.84 48.59 15.78
C SER A 223 -17.68 47.35 16.67
N PRO A 224 -18.79 46.74 17.18
CA PRO A 224 -18.70 45.46 17.88
C PRO A 224 -18.07 44.35 17.03
N ARG A 225 -18.14 44.49 15.68
CA ARG A 225 -17.54 43.58 14.70
C ARG A 225 -16.07 43.87 14.39
N ALA A 226 -15.45 44.86 15.04
CA ALA A 226 -14.06 45.23 14.79
C ALA A 226 -13.09 44.04 14.81
N PRO A 227 -13.16 43.07 15.76
CA PRO A 227 -12.21 41.95 15.79
C PRO A 227 -12.26 41.09 14.51
N SER A 228 -13.45 40.62 14.10
CA SER A 228 -13.61 39.80 12.89
C SER A 228 -13.30 40.57 11.60
N LEU A 229 -13.68 41.85 11.52
CA LEU A 229 -13.37 42.71 10.37
C LEU A 229 -11.87 42.93 10.21
N ARG A 230 -11.16 43.20 11.32
CA ARG A 230 -9.69 43.36 11.34
C ARG A 230 -8.98 42.06 11.02
N TYR A 231 -9.53 40.91 11.43
CA TYR A 231 -8.97 39.62 11.05
C TYR A 231 -9.13 39.33 9.55
N VAL A 232 -10.27 39.69 8.95
CA VAL A 232 -10.44 39.62 7.48
C VAL A 232 -9.43 40.52 6.77
N ALA A 233 -9.19 41.74 7.29
CA ALA A 233 -8.17 42.64 6.75
C ALA A 233 -6.76 42.03 6.80
N LEU A 234 -6.39 41.36 7.90
CA LEU A 234 -5.12 40.62 8.00
C LEU A 234 -5.01 39.51 6.95
N GLN A 235 -6.07 38.73 6.74
CA GLN A 235 -6.08 37.67 5.73
C GLN A 235 -5.93 38.22 4.31
N GLU A 236 -6.61 39.32 3.97
CA GLU A 236 -6.46 39.97 2.67
C GLU A 236 -5.06 40.57 2.49
N GLN A 237 -4.50 41.16 3.55
CA GLN A 237 -3.14 41.66 3.54
C GLN A 237 -2.13 40.53 3.23
N MET A 238 -2.24 39.40 3.92
CA MET A 238 -1.41 38.22 3.66
C MET A 238 -1.57 37.72 2.22
N LYS A 239 -2.80 37.63 1.72
CA LYS A 239 -3.09 37.17 0.35
C LYS A 239 -2.49 38.08 -0.72
N ARG A 240 -2.46 39.40 -0.48
CA ARG A 240 -1.94 40.40 -1.41
C ARG A 240 -0.43 40.51 -1.37
N GLU A 241 0.17 40.47 -0.18
CA GLU A 241 1.59 40.80 0.01
C GLU A 241 2.50 39.58 -0.03
N ILE A 242 2.02 38.38 0.33
CA ILE A 242 2.82 37.16 0.23
C ILE A 242 2.86 36.73 -1.24
N PRO A 243 4.05 36.56 -1.85
CA PRO A 243 4.16 36.06 -3.22
C PRO A 243 3.43 34.73 -3.42
N ASN A 244 2.85 34.54 -4.61
CA ASN A 244 2.31 33.25 -5.00
C ASN A 244 3.44 32.30 -5.38
N GLY A 245 3.35 31.02 -4.99
CA GLY A 245 4.34 30.00 -5.35
C GLY A 245 4.53 28.94 -4.28
N TRP A 246 5.54 28.11 -4.45
CA TRP A 246 5.93 27.12 -3.44
C TRP A 246 6.63 27.80 -2.26
N GLY A 247 6.60 27.21 -1.06
CA GLY A 247 7.19 27.80 0.14
C GLY A 247 8.65 28.23 -0.02
N ASP A 248 9.46 27.45 -0.74
CA ASP A 248 10.87 27.77 -1.02
C ASP A 248 11.04 28.97 -1.96
N GLU A 249 10.11 29.16 -2.90
CA GLU A 249 10.09 30.29 -3.83
C GLU A 249 9.64 31.56 -3.10
N ILE A 250 8.62 31.42 -2.26
CA ILE A 250 8.15 32.49 -1.38
C ILE A 250 9.28 32.98 -0.47
N ARG A 251 10.04 32.06 0.15
CA ARG A 251 11.20 32.43 0.99
C ARG A 251 12.29 33.18 0.24
N LYS A 252 12.48 32.91 -1.04
CA LYS A 252 13.45 33.61 -1.89
C LYS A 252 12.97 34.97 -2.36
N ALA A 253 11.66 35.13 -2.56
CA ALA A 253 11.05 36.34 -3.10
C ALA A 253 10.64 37.36 -2.02
N ALA A 254 10.29 36.89 -0.82
CA ALA A 254 9.87 37.73 0.29
C ALA A 254 11.06 38.31 1.06
N THR A 255 10.96 39.59 1.44
CA THR A 255 12.01 40.27 2.22
C THR A 255 11.79 40.15 3.73
N PRO A 256 12.84 40.27 4.58
CA PRO A 256 12.67 40.30 6.04
C PRO A 256 11.70 41.40 6.51
N GLU A 257 11.68 42.56 5.85
CA GLU A 257 10.79 43.67 6.18
C GLU A 257 9.31 43.31 5.95
N LEU A 258 9.02 42.54 4.90
CA LEU A 258 7.67 42.03 4.66
C LEU A 258 7.20 41.16 5.83
N TRP A 259 8.02 40.19 6.25
CA TRP A 259 7.70 39.33 7.38
C TRP A 259 7.53 40.13 8.67
N GLY A 260 8.44 41.07 8.96
CA GLY A 260 8.35 41.94 10.12
C GLY A 260 7.04 42.74 10.17
N ARG A 261 6.60 43.31 9.03
CA ARG A 261 5.31 44.02 8.95
C ARG A 261 4.11 43.10 9.21
N LEU A 262 4.09 41.90 8.62
CA LEU A 262 2.99 40.95 8.79
C LEU A 262 2.92 40.40 10.23
N HIS A 263 4.06 40.16 10.88
CA HIS A 263 4.12 39.81 12.29
C HIS A 263 3.61 40.95 13.18
N ALA A 264 4.08 42.19 12.97
CA ALA A 264 3.60 43.35 13.72
C ALA A 264 2.10 43.58 13.56
N ALA A 265 1.53 43.29 12.39
CA ALA A 265 0.08 43.36 12.17
C ALA A 265 -0.71 42.33 13.00
N HIS A 266 -0.19 41.11 13.13
CA HIS A 266 -0.78 40.10 14.02
C HIS A 266 -0.60 40.47 15.51
N ASP A 267 0.57 40.96 15.90
CA ASP A 267 0.83 41.38 17.29
C ASP A 267 -0.11 42.51 17.72
N ARG A 268 -0.33 43.51 16.85
CA ARG A 268 -1.32 44.57 17.10
C ARG A 268 -2.72 43.99 17.28
N TRP A 269 -3.18 43.11 16.39
CA TRP A 269 -4.50 42.50 16.53
C TRP A 269 -4.65 41.75 17.86
N LEU A 270 -3.63 40.98 18.27
CA LEU A 270 -3.64 40.23 19.52
C LEU A 270 -3.64 41.14 20.75
N ALA A 271 -2.99 42.30 20.67
CA ALA A 271 -2.99 43.32 21.73
C ALA A 271 -4.32 44.07 21.83
N ASP A 272 -4.93 44.40 20.69
CA ASP A 272 -6.18 45.15 20.62
C ASP A 272 -7.40 44.30 21.03
N PHE A 273 -7.36 42.98 20.79
CA PHE A 273 -8.50 42.07 20.98
C PHE A 273 -8.22 40.83 21.84
N PRO A 274 -7.69 40.97 23.08
CA PRO A 274 -7.26 39.84 23.91
C PRO A 274 -8.41 38.94 24.38
N ALA A 275 -9.64 39.46 24.43
CA ALA A 275 -10.85 38.73 24.86
C ALA A 275 -11.68 38.18 23.68
N SER A 276 -11.21 38.35 22.44
CA SER A 276 -11.98 37.93 21.25
C SER A 276 -12.10 36.41 21.17
N PRO A 277 -13.27 35.87 20.74
CA PRO A 277 -13.41 34.43 20.45
C PRO A 277 -12.50 33.98 19.27
N LEU A 278 -11.95 34.91 18.49
CA LEU A 278 -11.02 34.63 17.39
C LEU A 278 -9.54 34.53 17.83
N LEU A 279 -9.22 34.79 19.11
CA LEU A 279 -7.84 34.90 19.59
C LEU A 279 -6.95 33.72 19.15
N ASP A 280 -7.41 32.50 19.36
CA ASP A 280 -6.65 31.29 19.01
C ASP A 280 -6.52 31.11 17.50
N LEU A 281 -7.55 31.49 16.74
CA LEU A 281 -7.50 31.41 15.28
C LEU A 281 -6.47 32.37 14.70
N VAL A 282 -6.33 33.57 15.26
CA VAL A 282 -5.29 34.53 14.87
C VAL A 282 -3.90 34.06 15.28
N LYS A 283 -3.77 33.42 16.44
CA LYS A 283 -2.53 32.73 16.82
C LYS A 283 -2.19 31.63 15.79
N PHE A 284 -3.12 30.75 15.45
CA PHE A 284 -2.88 29.72 14.43
C PHE A 284 -2.56 30.30 13.04
N SER A 285 -3.13 31.43 12.65
CA SER A 285 -2.76 32.06 11.37
C SER A 285 -1.31 32.55 11.33
N ARG A 286 -0.70 32.88 12.48
CA ARG A 286 0.74 33.18 12.57
C ARG A 286 1.61 31.99 12.21
N LEU A 287 1.18 30.75 12.48
CA LEU A 287 1.94 29.56 12.10
C LEU A 287 2.18 29.51 10.59
N ARG A 288 1.23 29.99 9.79
CA ARG A 288 1.42 30.12 8.34
C ARG A 288 2.54 31.11 8.00
N LEU A 289 2.64 32.23 8.71
CA LEU A 289 3.75 33.18 8.53
C LEU A 289 5.08 32.53 8.87
N TYR A 290 5.18 31.89 10.04
CA TYR A 290 6.40 31.20 10.46
C TYR A 290 6.84 30.11 9.49
N ARG A 291 5.89 29.30 9.01
CA ARG A 291 6.16 28.27 8.00
C ARG A 291 6.68 28.87 6.69
N LEU A 292 6.09 29.98 6.25
CA LEU A 292 6.45 30.62 4.98
C LEU A 292 7.71 31.47 5.07
N SER A 293 8.04 32.03 6.23
CA SER A 293 9.31 32.73 6.47
C SER A 293 10.47 31.75 6.74
N GLY A 294 10.16 30.52 7.18
CA GLY A 294 11.15 29.53 7.59
C GLY A 294 11.59 29.67 9.06
N ASP A 295 10.91 30.50 9.84
CA ASP A 295 11.22 30.76 11.25
C ASP A 295 10.51 29.73 12.15
N THR A 296 11.18 28.60 12.42
CA THR A 296 10.57 27.44 13.10
C THR A 296 10.50 27.58 14.62
N SER A 297 11.42 28.31 15.25
CA SER A 297 11.51 28.37 16.72
C SER A 297 10.28 29.07 17.36
N PRO A 298 9.83 30.25 16.89
CA PRO A 298 8.61 30.87 17.41
C PRO A 298 7.34 30.09 17.07
N ALA A 299 7.33 29.32 15.96
CA ALA A 299 6.22 28.42 15.66
C ALA A 299 6.09 27.32 16.72
N TRP A 300 7.22 26.70 17.09
CA TRP A 300 7.26 25.68 18.14
C TRP A 300 6.87 26.25 19.49
N GLN A 301 7.39 27.42 19.89
CA GLN A 301 6.97 28.09 21.13
C GLN A 301 5.45 28.31 21.17
N LEU A 302 4.86 28.75 20.06
CA LEU A 302 3.42 28.95 19.98
C LEU A 302 2.65 27.62 20.10
N LEU A 303 3.05 26.60 19.34
CA LEU A 303 2.41 25.27 19.36
C LEU A 303 2.50 24.59 20.73
N LEU A 304 3.67 24.68 21.38
CA LEU A 304 3.90 24.14 22.71
C LEU A 304 3.17 24.93 23.80
N GLY A 305 2.80 26.19 23.55
CA GLY A 305 1.89 26.93 24.42
C GLY A 305 0.42 26.47 24.33
N PHE A 306 0.05 25.74 23.27
CA PHE A 306 -1.26 25.10 23.15
C PHE A 306 -1.23 23.62 23.60
N TYR A 307 -0.14 22.92 23.34
CA TYR A 307 0.03 21.53 23.73
C TYR A 307 0.30 21.39 25.24
N PRO A 308 -0.24 20.35 25.92
CA PRO A 308 -1.14 19.31 25.42
C PRO A 308 -2.64 19.62 25.57
N ASP A 309 -3.00 20.71 26.25
CA ASP A 309 -4.34 20.82 26.85
C ASP A 309 -5.34 21.68 26.06
N ARG A 310 -4.85 22.53 25.14
CA ARG A 310 -5.68 23.50 24.42
C ARG A 310 -5.68 23.21 22.92
N ARG A 311 -6.88 23.04 22.35
CA ARG A 311 -7.08 22.77 20.91
C ARG A 311 -6.29 21.55 20.40
N TYR A 312 -6.19 20.47 21.18
CA TYR A 312 -5.27 19.34 20.93
C TYR A 312 -5.23 18.88 19.48
N ALA A 313 -6.39 18.55 18.89
CA ALA A 313 -6.46 18.04 17.52
C ALA A 313 -5.92 19.05 16.50
N ARG A 314 -6.30 20.34 16.61
CA ARG A 314 -5.76 21.41 15.78
C ARG A 314 -4.25 21.56 15.97
N THR A 315 -3.77 21.63 17.20
CA THR A 315 -2.36 21.82 17.55
C THR A 315 -1.49 20.69 17.02
N VAL A 316 -1.85 19.43 17.29
CA VAL A 316 -1.12 18.25 16.78
C VAL A 316 -1.11 18.21 15.26
N TRP A 317 -2.24 18.53 14.63
CA TRP A 317 -2.29 18.64 13.18
C TRP A 317 -1.27 19.65 12.67
N GLU A 318 -1.22 20.87 13.21
CA GLU A 318 -0.26 21.89 12.76
C GLU A 318 1.20 21.49 13.04
N MET A 319 1.51 20.86 14.18
CA MET A 319 2.86 20.37 14.52
C MET A 319 3.45 19.48 13.43
N ARG A 320 2.64 18.68 12.74
CA ARG A 320 3.10 17.78 11.67
C ARG A 320 3.81 18.51 10.53
N PHE A 321 3.49 19.78 10.29
CA PHE A 321 4.12 20.58 9.21
C PHE A 321 5.49 21.13 9.58
N PHE A 322 5.85 21.12 10.87
CA PHE A 322 7.12 21.64 11.38
C PHE A 322 8.10 20.53 11.78
N ARG A 323 7.72 19.26 11.58
CA ARG A 323 8.61 18.11 11.75
C ARG A 323 9.87 18.27 10.88
N GLY A 324 11.04 18.02 11.47
CA GLY A 324 12.35 18.12 10.80
C GLY A 324 12.93 19.54 10.70
N GLY A 325 12.24 20.57 11.18
CA GLY A 325 12.68 21.97 11.09
C GLY A 325 13.39 22.55 12.32
N ASP A 326 13.29 21.88 13.48
CA ASP A 326 13.99 22.25 14.73
C ASP A 326 14.13 21.01 15.62
N SER A 327 15.36 20.51 15.78
CA SER A 327 15.65 19.32 16.61
C SER A 327 15.53 19.58 18.11
N THR A 328 15.44 20.84 18.54
CA THR A 328 15.33 21.20 19.96
C THR A 328 13.92 21.07 20.51
N ALA A 329 12.90 21.14 19.64
CA ALA A 329 11.49 21.04 20.04
C ALA A 329 11.19 19.72 20.79
N ALA A 330 11.80 18.62 20.36
CA ALA A 330 11.63 17.31 20.99
C ALA A 330 12.12 17.23 22.45
N ASN A 331 13.01 18.15 22.86
CA ASN A 331 13.57 18.23 24.21
C ASN A 331 12.89 19.27 25.10
N HIS A 332 11.83 19.93 24.61
CA HIS A 332 11.14 20.95 25.38
C HIS A 332 10.34 20.32 26.54
N PRO A 333 10.31 20.92 27.76
CA PRO A 333 9.66 20.32 28.94
C PRO A 333 8.16 20.02 28.80
N ALA A 334 7.48 20.72 27.89
CA ALA A 334 6.05 20.49 27.59
C ALA A 334 5.80 19.31 26.65
N VAL A 335 6.84 18.71 26.06
CA VAL A 335 6.74 17.57 25.14
C VAL A 335 6.76 16.29 25.96
N ASP A 336 5.62 15.57 25.94
CA ASP A 336 5.54 14.22 26.49
C ASP A 336 6.18 13.20 25.53
N ASP A 337 6.49 12.00 26.05
CA ASP A 337 7.17 10.96 25.27
C ASP A 337 6.48 10.60 23.94
N PRO A 338 5.13 10.47 23.87
CA PRO A 338 4.46 10.20 22.60
C PRO A 338 4.73 11.27 21.54
N LEU A 339 4.70 12.56 21.90
CA LEU A 339 5.03 13.64 20.97
C LEU A 339 6.52 13.66 20.65
N ARG A 340 7.39 13.39 21.63
CA ARG A 340 8.83 13.26 21.40
C ARG A 340 9.13 12.21 20.33
N VAL A 341 8.52 11.03 20.41
CA VAL A 341 8.65 9.95 19.40
C VAL A 341 8.08 10.37 18.05
N ALA A 342 6.92 11.06 18.04
CA ALA A 342 6.31 11.54 16.79
C ALA A 342 7.21 12.52 16.01
N LEU A 343 7.98 13.33 16.74
CA LEU A 343 8.86 14.36 16.20
C LEU A 343 10.27 13.86 15.85
N THR A 344 10.65 12.70 16.37
CA THR A 344 12.01 12.18 16.26
C THR A 344 12.18 11.40 14.96
N ASP A 345 13.20 11.78 14.17
CA ASP A 345 13.66 10.97 13.05
C ASP A 345 14.69 9.95 13.53
N VAL A 346 14.60 8.72 13.01
CA VAL A 346 15.54 7.65 13.37
C VAL A 346 16.92 7.96 12.77
N PRO A 347 17.98 8.09 13.59
CA PRO A 347 19.32 8.40 13.11
C PRO A 347 19.90 7.23 12.31
N ALA A 348 20.65 7.56 11.26
CA ALA A 348 21.39 6.57 10.49
C ALA A 348 22.65 6.08 11.25
N GLU A 349 23.28 6.97 12.01
CA GLU A 349 24.53 6.70 12.74
C GLU A 349 24.31 5.78 13.94
N SER A 350 25.21 4.81 14.12
CA SER A 350 25.10 3.79 15.17
C SER A 350 25.06 4.38 16.60
N SER A 351 25.81 5.44 16.88
CA SER A 351 25.83 6.08 18.21
C SER A 351 24.47 6.70 18.56
N GLY A 352 23.89 7.46 17.63
CA GLY A 352 22.56 8.04 17.77
C GLY A 352 21.49 6.96 17.88
N TRP A 353 21.59 5.91 17.05
CA TRP A 353 20.67 4.77 17.12
C TRP A 353 20.75 4.09 18.49
N CYS A 354 21.96 3.85 19.02
CA CYS A 354 22.13 3.21 20.32
C CYS A 354 21.69 4.04 21.52
N ALA A 355 21.74 5.38 21.43
CA ALA A 355 21.15 6.23 22.46
C ALA A 355 19.62 6.08 22.45
N MET A 356 19.01 6.21 21.27
CA MET A 356 17.57 6.13 21.09
C MET A 356 17.00 4.74 21.46
N TRP A 357 17.74 3.67 21.17
CA TRP A 357 17.31 2.31 21.51
C TRP A 357 17.26 2.11 23.02
N ARG A 358 18.30 2.57 23.74
CA ARG A 358 18.33 2.51 25.21
C ARG A 358 17.24 3.34 25.85
N ASP A 359 16.93 4.51 25.28
CA ASP A 359 15.82 5.35 25.74
C ASP A 359 14.47 4.64 25.55
N ALA A 360 14.29 3.93 24.44
CA ALA A 360 13.09 3.13 24.20
C ALA A 360 13.00 1.93 25.17
N GLU A 361 14.10 1.19 25.37
CA GLU A 361 14.15 0.05 26.30
C GLU A 361 13.82 0.48 27.74
N ALA A 362 14.38 1.62 28.18
CA ALA A 362 14.09 2.19 29.50
C ALA A 362 12.63 2.65 29.65
N GLY A 363 11.95 2.98 28.55
CA GLY A 363 10.55 3.38 28.52
C GLY A 363 9.55 2.21 28.52
N ARG A 364 10.00 0.95 28.42
CA ARG A 364 9.10 -0.21 28.43
C ARG A 364 8.33 -0.33 29.76
N PRO A 365 7.06 -0.79 29.75
CA PRO A 365 6.29 -1.30 28.62
C PRO A 365 5.41 -0.24 27.92
N ALA A 366 5.77 1.05 27.97
CA ALA A 366 4.95 2.10 27.38
C ALA A 366 4.79 1.93 25.86
N THR A 367 3.61 2.27 25.34
CA THR A 367 3.27 2.09 23.91
C THR A 367 4.14 2.93 22.98
N TRP A 368 4.53 4.14 23.40
CA TRP A 368 5.46 4.99 22.63
C TRP A 368 6.84 4.35 22.49
N ALA A 369 7.30 3.62 23.52
CA ALA A 369 8.61 2.98 23.51
C ALA A 369 8.64 1.81 22.53
N VAL A 370 7.59 0.98 22.54
CA VAL A 370 7.43 -0.12 21.57
C VAL A 370 7.34 0.41 20.13
N ASP A 371 6.58 1.49 19.89
CA ASP A 371 6.52 2.16 18.58
C ASP A 371 7.89 2.68 18.13
N LEU A 372 8.65 3.31 19.04
CA LEU A 372 9.99 3.80 18.73
C LEU A 372 10.92 2.64 18.31
N GLU A 373 10.91 1.53 19.02
CA GLU A 373 11.70 0.35 18.65
C GLU A 373 11.29 -0.22 17.28
N GLU A 374 9.99 -0.32 17.01
CA GLU A 374 9.47 -0.77 15.72
C GLU A 374 9.95 0.11 14.56
N ARG A 375 9.90 1.44 14.73
CA ARG A 375 10.44 2.41 13.75
C ARG A 375 11.93 2.24 13.54
N MET A 376 12.66 2.04 14.61
CA MET A 376 14.11 1.87 14.56
C MET A 376 14.51 0.59 13.84
N LEU A 377 13.80 -0.52 14.09
CA LEU A 377 13.98 -1.78 13.38
C LEU A 377 13.56 -1.68 11.92
N TYR A 378 12.43 -1.02 11.64
CA TYR A 378 11.96 -0.75 10.29
C TYR A 378 12.98 0.04 9.47
N SER A 379 13.41 1.21 9.97
CA SER A 379 14.40 2.07 9.33
C SER A 379 15.72 1.32 9.09
N LEU A 380 16.17 0.51 10.06
CA LEU A 380 17.36 -0.32 9.90
C LEU A 380 17.16 -1.40 8.82
N ALA A 381 16.03 -2.10 8.82
CA ALA A 381 15.72 -3.13 7.82
C ALA A 381 15.64 -2.55 6.39
N GLU A 382 15.05 -1.35 6.25
CA GLU A 382 14.96 -0.63 4.98
C GLU A 382 16.34 -0.17 4.49
N ARG A 383 17.16 0.44 5.35
CA ARG A 383 18.53 0.84 4.98
C ARG A 383 19.37 -0.35 4.53
N LEU A 384 19.32 -1.45 5.29
CA LEU A 384 19.98 -2.70 4.90
C LEU A 384 19.47 -3.26 3.57
N ALA A 385 18.21 -3.01 3.20
CA ALA A 385 17.67 -3.43 1.90
C ALA A 385 18.29 -2.62 0.76
N GLN A 386 18.39 -1.31 0.96
CA GLN A 386 18.96 -0.37 0.00
C GLN A 386 20.48 -0.54 -0.14
N SER A 387 21.18 -0.86 0.95
CA SER A 387 22.63 -1.05 1.00
C SER A 387 23.09 -2.50 0.75
N ALA A 388 22.17 -3.46 0.59
CA ALA A 388 22.49 -4.86 0.31
C ALA A 388 23.40 -5.06 -0.92
N ALA A 389 23.34 -4.14 -1.90
CA ALA A 389 24.21 -4.14 -3.07
C ALA A 389 25.66 -3.72 -2.76
N SER A 390 25.88 -2.85 -1.75
CA SER A 390 27.21 -2.36 -1.35
C SER A 390 27.80 -3.09 -0.14
N ARG A 391 27.00 -3.85 0.64
CA ARG A 391 27.40 -4.55 1.88
C ARG A 391 28.15 -3.69 2.90
N GLN A 392 27.95 -2.38 2.88
CA GLN A 392 28.69 -1.44 3.72
C GLN A 392 28.08 -1.24 5.12
N GLU A 393 26.85 -1.69 5.32
CA GLU A 393 26.09 -1.40 6.54
C GLU A 393 25.98 -2.63 7.44
N SER A 394 26.43 -2.50 8.69
CA SER A 394 26.33 -3.52 9.73
C SER A 394 25.23 -3.19 10.73
N LEU A 395 24.80 -4.18 11.52
CA LEU A 395 23.93 -3.90 12.65
C LEU A 395 24.62 -2.98 13.67
N PRO A 396 23.88 -2.07 14.31
CA PRO A 396 24.40 -1.30 15.44
C PRO A 396 24.86 -2.23 16.58
N PRO A 397 25.89 -1.86 17.37
CA PRO A 397 26.39 -2.68 18.47
C PRO A 397 25.36 -3.01 19.56
N CYS A 398 24.36 -2.13 19.72
CA CYS A 398 23.27 -2.24 20.67
C CYS A 398 22.01 -2.89 20.07
N PHE A 399 22.11 -3.53 18.91
CA PHE A 399 20.98 -4.23 18.30
C PHE A 399 20.41 -5.28 19.28
N PRO A 400 19.08 -5.41 19.44
CA PRO A 400 18.49 -6.25 20.46
C PRO A 400 18.90 -7.72 20.34
N GLU A 401 19.58 -8.21 21.38
CA GLU A 401 19.97 -9.61 21.51
C GLU A 401 18.77 -10.50 21.87
N ASP A 402 17.90 -10.03 22.77
CA ASP A 402 16.71 -10.75 23.18
C ASP A 402 15.70 -10.89 22.02
N GLY A 403 15.17 -12.11 21.88
CA GLY A 403 14.12 -12.44 20.92
C GLY A 403 12.71 -12.25 21.46
N ALA A 404 12.54 -11.77 22.70
CA ALA A 404 11.22 -11.43 23.25
C ALA A 404 10.63 -10.21 22.53
N ALA A 405 9.83 -10.48 21.49
CA ALA A 405 9.18 -9.45 20.70
C ALA A 405 7.93 -8.90 21.43
N PRO A 406 7.83 -7.58 21.70
CA PRO A 406 6.64 -6.99 22.30
C PRO A 406 5.42 -7.04 21.35
N THR A 407 5.66 -7.12 20.04
CA THR A 407 4.60 -7.20 19.02
C THR A 407 5.02 -8.13 17.86
N PRO A 408 4.06 -8.60 17.04
CA PRO A 408 4.38 -9.34 15.82
C PRO A 408 5.18 -8.53 14.80
N PHE A 409 4.91 -7.22 14.66
CA PHE A 409 5.62 -6.35 13.71
C PHE A 409 7.07 -6.14 14.13
N TRP A 410 7.32 -5.90 15.42
CA TRP A 410 8.66 -5.83 15.99
C TRP A 410 9.47 -7.09 15.67
N GLY A 411 8.89 -8.27 15.92
CA GLY A 411 9.54 -9.55 15.64
C GLY A 411 9.83 -9.72 14.15
N ALA A 412 8.89 -9.30 13.29
CA ALA A 412 9.09 -9.33 11.86
C ALA A 412 10.23 -8.41 11.41
N MET A 413 10.27 -7.15 11.86
CA MET A 413 11.32 -6.20 11.50
C MET A 413 12.69 -6.64 12.03
N ARG A 414 12.76 -7.25 13.22
CA ARG A 414 14.00 -7.84 13.73
C ARG A 414 14.51 -8.97 12.83
N VAL A 415 13.65 -9.89 12.41
CA VAL A 415 14.01 -10.94 11.43
C VAL A 415 14.54 -10.31 10.15
N MET A 416 13.86 -9.28 9.63
CA MET A 416 14.29 -8.63 8.39
C MET A 416 15.64 -7.93 8.57
N ALA A 417 15.86 -7.16 9.64
CA ALA A 417 17.15 -6.53 9.90
C ALA A 417 18.29 -7.56 10.00
N LEU A 418 18.09 -8.68 10.71
CA LEU A 418 19.07 -9.78 10.78
C LEU A 418 19.37 -10.38 9.40
N MET A 419 18.34 -10.57 8.58
CA MET A 419 18.49 -11.05 7.19
C MET A 419 19.26 -10.06 6.32
N GLY A 420 18.94 -8.77 6.40
CA GLY A 420 19.59 -7.70 5.63
C GLY A 420 21.08 -7.57 5.98
N ALA A 421 21.44 -7.77 7.25
CA ALA A 421 22.82 -7.78 7.72
C ALA A 421 23.56 -9.11 7.48
N GLY A 422 22.91 -10.11 6.86
CA GLY A 422 23.52 -11.41 6.57
C GLY A 422 23.60 -12.36 7.77
N ARG A 423 23.05 -12.01 8.95
CA ARG A 423 22.98 -12.86 10.16
C ARG A 423 21.86 -13.90 10.06
N THR A 424 21.92 -14.72 9.02
CA THR A 424 20.86 -15.66 8.63
C THR A 424 20.55 -16.71 9.71
N ALA A 425 21.56 -17.18 10.44
CA ALA A 425 21.39 -18.17 11.51
C ALA A 425 20.52 -17.61 12.66
N GLU A 426 20.74 -16.35 13.03
CA GLU A 426 19.97 -15.69 14.10
C GLU A 426 18.57 -15.33 13.64
N ALA A 427 18.42 -14.86 12.39
CA ALA A 427 17.10 -14.67 11.79
C ALA A 427 16.29 -15.98 11.83
N ARG A 428 16.94 -17.11 11.49
CA ARG A 428 16.33 -18.45 11.55
C ARG A 428 15.95 -18.86 12.97
N GLY A 429 16.81 -18.58 13.96
CA GLY A 429 16.54 -18.87 15.37
C GLY A 429 15.36 -18.06 15.94
N HIS A 430 15.18 -16.82 15.48
CA HIS A 430 14.12 -15.93 15.95
C HIS A 430 12.77 -16.14 15.23
N LEU A 431 12.78 -16.56 13.96
CA LEU A 431 11.58 -16.71 13.13
C LEU A 431 10.44 -17.55 13.76
N PRO A 432 10.69 -18.63 14.52
CA PRO A 432 9.64 -19.40 15.20
C PRO A 432 8.88 -18.61 16.28
N ALA A 433 9.50 -17.59 16.89
CA ALA A 433 8.86 -16.74 17.89
C ALA A 433 7.91 -15.72 17.27
N VAL A 434 8.04 -15.44 15.97
CA VAL A 434 7.16 -14.53 15.24
C VAL A 434 5.90 -15.28 14.78
N PRO A 435 4.68 -14.75 15.02
CA PRO A 435 3.44 -15.40 14.59
C PRO A 435 3.43 -15.76 13.09
N ALA A 436 2.95 -16.96 12.77
CA ALA A 436 2.80 -17.43 11.40
C ALA A 436 1.75 -16.65 10.59
N SER A 437 0.90 -15.87 11.27
CA SER A 437 -0.10 -15.00 10.65
C SER A 437 0.48 -13.81 9.92
N ILE A 438 1.77 -13.49 10.08
CA ILE A 438 2.47 -12.42 9.34
C ILE A 438 2.81 -12.93 7.93
N PRO A 439 1.99 -12.63 6.90
CA PRO A 439 2.05 -13.32 5.61
C PRO A 439 3.36 -13.05 4.86
N GLY A 440 3.92 -11.84 5.01
CA GLY A 440 5.18 -11.45 4.38
C GLY A 440 6.40 -12.28 4.80
N LEU A 441 6.31 -13.02 5.91
CA LEU A 441 7.38 -13.90 6.38
C LEU A 441 7.17 -15.38 6.04
N ALA A 442 6.03 -15.76 5.44
CA ALA A 442 5.80 -17.13 4.98
C ALA A 442 6.84 -17.59 3.94
N PRO A 443 7.24 -16.76 2.95
CA PRO A 443 8.29 -17.14 2.00
C PRO A 443 9.64 -17.42 2.67
N LEU A 444 9.98 -16.67 3.72
CA LEU A 444 11.22 -16.86 4.47
C LEU A 444 11.21 -18.17 5.29
N ARG A 445 10.07 -18.52 5.91
CA ARG A 445 9.88 -19.82 6.58
C ARG A 445 10.06 -20.98 5.61
N ALA A 446 9.41 -20.87 4.45
CA ALA A 446 9.52 -21.88 3.40
C ALA A 446 10.98 -22.01 2.93
N ARG A 447 11.68 -20.89 2.72
CA ARG A 447 13.10 -20.86 2.37
C ARG A 447 13.97 -21.59 3.39
N PHE A 448 13.85 -21.29 4.67
CA PHE A 448 14.66 -21.96 5.70
C PHE A 448 14.35 -23.45 5.79
N ALA A 449 13.09 -23.86 5.65
CA ALA A 449 12.74 -25.27 5.56
C ALA A 449 13.38 -25.95 4.33
N LEU A 450 13.48 -25.27 3.18
CA LEU A 450 14.21 -25.79 2.01
C LEU A 450 15.71 -25.93 2.27
N GLU A 451 16.34 -24.92 2.90
CA GLU A 451 17.75 -24.94 3.27
C GLU A 451 18.07 -26.08 4.24
N ASP A 452 17.14 -26.44 5.13
CA ASP A 452 17.26 -27.59 6.05
C ASP A 452 16.90 -28.94 5.40
N GLY A 453 16.54 -28.98 4.11
CA GLY A 453 16.07 -30.19 3.42
C GLY A 453 14.67 -30.67 3.85
N ARG A 454 13.94 -29.88 4.63
CA ARG A 454 12.57 -30.14 5.11
C ARG A 454 11.52 -29.71 4.08
N TRP A 455 11.57 -30.34 2.91
CA TRP A 455 10.69 -30.04 1.76
C TRP A 455 9.19 -30.07 2.07
N THR A 456 8.75 -31.01 2.91
CA THR A 456 7.35 -31.14 3.30
C THR A 456 6.89 -29.91 4.08
N ASP A 457 7.71 -29.41 5.01
CA ASP A 457 7.41 -28.23 5.82
C ASP A 457 7.43 -26.96 4.97
N ALA A 458 8.36 -26.87 4.00
CA ALA A 458 8.42 -25.76 3.06
C ALA A 458 7.14 -25.62 2.22
N VAL A 459 6.63 -26.74 1.70
CA VAL A 459 5.38 -26.77 0.92
C VAL A 459 4.17 -26.44 1.78
N LEU A 460 4.15 -26.91 3.02
CA LEU A 460 3.03 -26.73 3.96
C LEU A 460 3.17 -25.49 4.84
N THR A 461 4.04 -24.55 4.49
CA THR A 461 4.27 -23.34 5.27
C THR A 461 2.98 -22.50 5.32
N PRO A 462 2.45 -22.17 6.52
CA PRO A 462 1.25 -21.35 6.64
C PRO A 462 1.43 -19.98 5.97
N GLY A 463 0.40 -19.54 5.24
CA GLY A 463 0.42 -18.26 4.53
C GLY A 463 1.27 -18.24 3.24
N LEU A 464 1.90 -19.35 2.86
CA LEU A 464 2.62 -19.43 1.59
C LEU A 464 1.64 -19.39 0.41
N ASP A 465 1.98 -18.59 -0.61
CA ASP A 465 1.19 -18.48 -1.83
C ASP A 465 0.98 -19.85 -2.48
N SER A 466 -0.26 -20.13 -2.90
CA SER A 466 -0.63 -21.43 -3.47
C SER A 466 0.15 -21.77 -4.73
N ALA A 467 0.47 -20.78 -5.59
CA ALA A 467 1.24 -21.00 -6.80
C ALA A 467 2.70 -21.34 -6.48
N ALA A 468 3.27 -20.72 -5.43
CA ALA A 468 4.59 -21.08 -4.92
C ALA A 468 4.62 -22.49 -4.34
N ALA A 469 3.63 -22.87 -3.54
CA ALA A 469 3.50 -24.24 -3.03
C ALA A 469 3.36 -25.27 -4.17
N LEU A 470 2.54 -24.97 -5.19
CA LEU A 470 2.43 -25.80 -6.40
C LEU A 470 3.77 -25.92 -7.12
N TYR A 471 4.56 -24.86 -7.21
CA TYR A 471 5.86 -24.88 -7.87
C TYR A 471 6.86 -25.76 -7.12
N LEU A 472 6.88 -25.63 -5.79
CA LEU A 472 7.66 -26.52 -4.93
C LEU A 472 7.25 -27.97 -5.15
N VAL A 473 5.96 -28.31 -5.17
CA VAL A 473 5.52 -29.72 -5.34
C VAL A 473 5.77 -30.26 -6.75
N ARG A 474 5.28 -29.56 -7.77
CA ARG A 474 5.24 -30.01 -9.17
C ARG A 474 6.62 -30.03 -9.83
N VAL A 475 7.48 -29.08 -9.47
CA VAL A 475 8.75 -28.84 -10.16
C VAL A 475 9.92 -29.25 -9.30
N LEU A 476 10.00 -28.73 -8.07
CA LEU A 476 11.24 -28.77 -7.30
C LEU A 476 11.36 -29.93 -6.31
N ALA A 477 10.28 -30.39 -5.69
CA ALA A 477 10.36 -31.37 -4.61
C ALA A 477 10.87 -32.73 -5.10
N PRO A 478 11.78 -33.39 -4.36
CA PRO A 478 12.21 -34.75 -4.66
C PRO A 478 11.06 -35.77 -4.45
N ASP A 479 11.14 -36.94 -5.08
CA ASP A 479 10.08 -37.97 -5.01
C ASP A 479 9.79 -38.40 -3.56
N SER A 480 10.83 -38.48 -2.71
CA SER A 480 10.69 -38.79 -1.29
C SER A 480 9.82 -37.77 -0.53
N ALA A 481 9.96 -36.48 -0.85
CA ALA A 481 9.13 -35.43 -0.28
C ALA A 481 7.70 -35.48 -0.81
N ARG A 482 7.51 -35.76 -2.12
CA ARG A 482 6.20 -35.94 -2.74
C ARG A 482 5.44 -37.13 -2.11
N GLY A 483 6.13 -38.24 -1.84
CA GLY A 483 5.54 -39.40 -1.15
C GLY A 483 5.06 -39.07 0.27
N ARG A 484 5.77 -38.19 1.00
CA ARG A 484 5.29 -37.69 2.30
C ARG A 484 4.10 -36.74 2.16
N LEU A 485 4.11 -35.88 1.15
CA LEU A 485 3.00 -34.94 0.89
C LEU A 485 1.70 -35.65 0.46
N GLU A 486 1.79 -36.78 -0.24
CA GLU A 486 0.65 -37.66 -0.59
C GLU A 486 -0.11 -38.13 0.65
N THR A 487 0.57 -38.30 1.79
CA THR A 487 -0.01 -38.82 3.03
C THR A 487 -0.37 -37.75 4.05
N ARG A 488 0.39 -36.64 4.10
CA ARG A 488 0.27 -35.62 5.17
C ARG A 488 -0.24 -34.26 4.72
N GLY A 489 -0.27 -33.97 3.42
CA GLY A 489 -0.72 -32.67 2.92
C GLY A 489 -2.25 -32.48 3.01
N PRO A 490 -2.75 -31.24 2.86
CA PRO A 490 -4.17 -31.01 2.58
C PRO A 490 -4.54 -31.62 1.21
N ASP A 491 -5.82 -31.87 0.98
CA ASP A 491 -6.30 -32.63 -0.20
C ASP A 491 -5.78 -32.10 -1.54
N TRP A 492 -5.72 -30.79 -1.71
CA TRP A 492 -5.22 -30.20 -2.95
C TRP A 492 -3.72 -30.45 -3.14
N ILE A 493 -2.89 -30.34 -2.09
CA ILE A 493 -1.46 -30.69 -2.16
C ILE A 493 -1.25 -32.19 -2.37
N ARG A 494 -2.06 -33.04 -1.74
CA ARG A 494 -1.97 -34.51 -1.93
C ARG A 494 -2.19 -34.88 -3.40
N ARG A 495 -3.22 -34.32 -4.03
CA ARG A 495 -3.50 -34.53 -5.46
C ARG A 495 -2.30 -34.13 -6.32
N GLU A 496 -1.72 -32.96 -6.05
CA GLU A 496 -0.60 -32.42 -6.80
C GLU A 496 0.68 -33.24 -6.64
N ALA A 497 0.95 -33.72 -5.42
CA ALA A 497 2.05 -34.63 -5.15
C ALA A 497 1.89 -35.94 -5.94
N VAL A 498 0.70 -36.54 -5.91
CA VAL A 498 0.40 -37.80 -6.64
C VAL A 498 0.58 -37.62 -8.14
N LEU A 499 0.08 -36.54 -8.71
CA LEU A 499 0.21 -36.25 -10.14
C LEU A 499 1.66 -36.01 -10.54
N ALA A 500 2.43 -35.28 -9.72
CA ALA A 500 3.85 -35.05 -9.98
C ALA A 500 4.67 -36.36 -9.93
N ARG A 501 4.31 -37.30 -9.06
CA ARG A 501 4.90 -38.65 -9.03
C ARG A 501 4.48 -39.46 -10.26
N ALA A 502 3.19 -39.49 -10.58
CA ALA A 502 2.66 -40.20 -11.75
C ALA A 502 3.29 -39.71 -13.06
N ALA A 503 3.53 -38.40 -13.22
CA ALA A 503 4.24 -37.83 -14.38
C ALA A 503 5.63 -38.46 -14.58
N GLY A 504 6.38 -38.69 -13.50
CA GLY A 504 7.68 -39.36 -13.54
C GLY A 504 7.57 -40.84 -13.97
N PHE A 505 6.47 -41.52 -13.65
CA PHE A 505 6.19 -42.87 -14.16
C PHE A 505 5.92 -42.85 -15.67
N SER A 506 5.08 -41.94 -16.15
CA SER A 506 4.81 -41.80 -17.59
C SER A 506 6.05 -41.46 -18.41
N ALA A 507 6.96 -40.64 -17.86
CA ALA A 507 8.21 -40.29 -18.53
C ALA A 507 9.11 -41.52 -18.81
N ARG A 508 9.04 -42.54 -17.94
CA ARG A 508 9.73 -43.84 -18.10
C ARG A 508 8.92 -44.84 -18.92
N GLY A 509 7.74 -44.46 -19.41
CA GLY A 509 6.81 -45.33 -20.14
C GLY A 509 5.94 -46.22 -19.25
N ASP A 510 6.03 -46.11 -17.92
CA ASP A 510 5.22 -46.89 -16.98
C ASP A 510 3.87 -46.20 -16.69
N TRP A 511 3.01 -46.17 -17.69
CA TRP A 511 1.67 -45.61 -17.57
C TRP A 511 0.76 -46.38 -16.61
N ALA A 512 1.01 -47.69 -16.42
CA ALA A 512 0.22 -48.53 -15.51
C ALA A 512 0.54 -48.20 -14.05
N GLY A 513 1.83 -48.03 -13.70
CA GLY A 513 2.24 -47.56 -12.38
C GLY A 513 1.69 -46.17 -12.07
N GLY A 514 1.71 -45.24 -13.04
CA GLY A 514 1.09 -43.94 -12.90
C GLY A 514 -0.44 -44.00 -12.68
N ALA A 515 -1.14 -44.86 -13.42
CA ALA A 515 -2.58 -45.07 -13.26
C ALA A 515 -2.94 -45.56 -11.85
N ALA A 516 -2.17 -46.51 -11.32
CA ALA A 516 -2.37 -47.06 -9.97
C ALA A 516 -2.19 -46.00 -8.88
N LEU A 517 -1.27 -45.05 -9.05
CA LEU A 517 -1.10 -43.92 -8.14
C LEU A 517 -2.29 -42.97 -8.19
N VAL A 518 -2.72 -42.57 -9.39
CA VAL A 518 -3.82 -41.61 -9.57
C VAL A 518 -5.17 -42.19 -9.12
N ALA A 519 -5.38 -43.50 -9.26
CA ALA A 519 -6.61 -44.20 -8.88
C ALA A 519 -6.99 -44.01 -7.41
N LYS A 520 -6.00 -43.79 -6.53
CA LYS A 520 -6.22 -43.56 -5.10
C LYS A 520 -6.94 -42.24 -4.80
N PHE A 521 -6.95 -41.29 -5.74
CA PHE A 521 -7.42 -39.91 -5.50
C PHE A 521 -8.38 -39.36 -6.54
N ASP A 522 -8.22 -39.75 -7.81
CA ASP A 522 -9.08 -39.31 -8.91
C ASP A 522 -9.35 -40.48 -9.85
N PRO A 523 -10.39 -41.30 -9.57
CA PRO A 523 -10.74 -42.45 -10.40
C PRO A 523 -11.04 -42.07 -11.85
N GLY A 524 -11.64 -40.89 -12.07
CA GLY A 524 -11.97 -40.40 -13.41
C GLY A 524 -10.71 -40.08 -14.22
N ARG A 525 -9.72 -39.43 -13.61
CA ARG A 525 -8.40 -39.23 -14.23
C ARG A 525 -7.64 -40.54 -14.37
N ALA A 526 -7.71 -41.44 -13.40
CA ALA A 526 -7.07 -42.74 -13.46
C ALA A 526 -7.59 -43.59 -14.63
N ALA A 527 -8.89 -43.56 -14.93
CA ALA A 527 -9.45 -44.24 -16.10
C ALA A 527 -8.80 -43.75 -17.42
N ARG A 528 -8.47 -42.44 -17.49
CA ARG A 528 -7.74 -41.89 -18.64
C ARG A 528 -6.32 -42.42 -18.69
N TRP A 529 -5.62 -42.48 -17.56
CA TRP A 529 -4.29 -43.09 -17.45
C TRP A 529 -4.28 -44.56 -17.85
N THR A 530 -5.25 -45.35 -17.39
CA THR A 530 -5.43 -46.76 -17.77
C THR A 530 -5.63 -46.91 -19.28
N THR A 531 -6.36 -45.99 -19.90
CA THR A 531 -6.52 -45.97 -21.35
C THR A 531 -5.19 -45.69 -22.06
N VAL A 532 -4.40 -44.73 -21.59
CA VAL A 532 -3.05 -44.48 -22.13
C VAL A 532 -2.18 -45.72 -21.95
N ALA A 533 -2.19 -46.35 -20.77
CA ALA A 533 -1.41 -47.54 -20.48
C ALA A 533 -1.76 -48.71 -21.42
N ARG A 534 -3.06 -48.91 -21.71
CA ARG A 534 -3.53 -49.92 -22.66
C ARG A 534 -3.03 -49.63 -24.08
N LEU A 535 -3.16 -48.38 -24.54
CA LEU A 535 -2.74 -47.99 -25.89
C LEU A 535 -1.20 -48.06 -26.04
N ALA A 536 -0.46 -47.65 -25.02
CA ALA A 536 1.01 -47.62 -25.03
C ALA A 536 1.66 -49.02 -25.05
N ARG A 537 0.92 -50.10 -24.75
CA ARG A 537 1.39 -51.49 -24.90
C ARG A 537 1.55 -51.88 -26.37
N ASP A 538 0.74 -51.30 -27.24
CA ASP A 538 0.88 -51.51 -28.68
C ASP A 538 1.99 -50.60 -29.22
N THR A 539 3.17 -51.19 -29.40
CA THR A 539 4.36 -50.49 -29.90
C THR A 539 4.45 -50.47 -31.43
N THR A 540 3.43 -50.97 -32.14
CA THR A 540 3.34 -50.84 -33.60
C THR A 540 3.11 -49.37 -34.00
N PHE A 541 3.28 -49.07 -35.29
CA PHE A 541 2.98 -47.73 -35.82
C PHE A 541 1.55 -47.27 -35.47
N ALA A 542 0.56 -48.15 -35.67
CA ALA A 542 -0.84 -47.84 -35.41
C ALA A 542 -1.11 -47.61 -33.92
N GLY A 543 -0.55 -48.44 -33.03
CA GLY A 543 -0.68 -48.31 -31.58
C GLY A 543 -0.07 -47.03 -31.02
N LEU A 544 1.14 -46.67 -31.48
CA LEU A 544 1.81 -45.43 -31.07
C LEU A 544 1.05 -44.18 -31.54
N VAL A 545 0.55 -44.19 -32.79
CA VAL A 545 -0.29 -43.09 -33.32
C VAL A 545 -1.62 -43.00 -32.55
N ALA A 546 -2.26 -44.13 -32.24
CA ALA A 546 -3.49 -44.14 -31.44
C ALA A 546 -3.26 -43.57 -30.03
N SER A 547 -2.14 -43.95 -29.39
CA SER A 547 -1.73 -43.41 -28.09
C SER A 547 -1.50 -41.90 -28.15
N ALA A 548 -0.79 -41.41 -29.17
CA ALA A 548 -0.51 -39.99 -29.37
C ALA A 548 -1.78 -39.18 -29.60
N ARG A 549 -2.69 -39.68 -30.45
CA ARG A 549 -4.01 -39.07 -30.70
C ARG A 549 -4.84 -38.98 -29.43
N TYR A 550 -4.85 -40.05 -28.64
CA TYR A 550 -5.59 -40.08 -27.38
C TYR A 550 -5.06 -39.01 -26.43
N LEU A 551 -3.75 -38.98 -26.15
CA LEU A 551 -3.12 -37.96 -25.28
C LEU A 551 -3.40 -36.54 -25.77
N ARG A 552 -3.21 -36.26 -27.07
CA ARG A 552 -3.54 -34.96 -27.66
C ARG A 552 -5.01 -34.55 -27.39
N GLY A 553 -5.93 -35.51 -27.49
CA GLY A 553 -7.35 -35.29 -27.24
C GLY A 553 -7.70 -34.97 -25.78
N GLN A 554 -6.83 -35.30 -24.82
CA GLN A 554 -7.10 -35.08 -23.40
C GLN A 554 -6.92 -33.63 -22.96
N ARG A 555 -6.13 -32.82 -23.68
CA ARG A 555 -5.95 -31.37 -23.41
C ARG A 555 -5.60 -31.06 -21.95
N GLY A 556 -4.73 -31.85 -21.33
CA GLY A 556 -4.29 -31.66 -19.94
C GLY A 556 -5.11 -32.43 -18.89
N ARG A 557 -6.07 -33.27 -19.31
CA ARG A 557 -6.96 -34.01 -18.38
C ARG A 557 -6.32 -35.26 -17.78
N VAL A 558 -5.18 -35.73 -18.30
CA VAL A 558 -4.37 -36.84 -17.77
C VAL A 558 -3.36 -36.31 -16.75
N LEU A 559 -2.65 -35.25 -17.09
CA LEU A 559 -1.62 -34.59 -16.28
C LEU A 559 -2.14 -33.22 -15.80
N TYR A 560 -1.60 -32.14 -16.34
CA TYR A 560 -1.92 -30.77 -15.98
C TYR A 560 -2.67 -30.05 -17.11
N PRO A 561 -3.67 -29.21 -16.78
CA PRO A 561 -4.35 -28.38 -17.77
C PRO A 561 -3.36 -27.45 -18.49
N ARG A 562 -3.71 -27.05 -19.70
CA ARG A 562 -2.96 -26.03 -20.44
C ARG A 562 -3.19 -24.66 -19.82
N ASP A 563 -2.36 -24.34 -18.82
CA ASP A 563 -2.30 -23.05 -18.15
C ASP A 563 -1.10 -22.25 -18.67
N VAL A 564 -1.35 -21.36 -19.63
CA VAL A 564 -0.30 -20.59 -20.29
C VAL A 564 0.48 -19.73 -19.29
N ASP A 565 -0.18 -19.17 -18.28
CA ASP A 565 0.43 -18.29 -17.30
C ASP A 565 1.33 -19.07 -16.34
N TRP A 566 0.92 -20.29 -15.95
CA TRP A 566 1.78 -21.22 -15.20
C TRP A 566 3.07 -21.54 -15.96
N TYR A 567 2.94 -21.98 -17.22
CA TYR A 567 4.10 -22.35 -18.02
C TYR A 567 5.02 -21.15 -18.26
N ARG A 568 4.46 -19.97 -18.49
CA ARG A 568 5.23 -18.72 -18.63
C ARG A 568 5.99 -18.38 -17.35
N SER A 569 5.35 -18.49 -16.18
CA SER A 569 6.01 -18.28 -14.89
C SER A 569 7.16 -19.26 -14.66
N VAL A 570 6.96 -20.55 -14.94
CA VAL A 570 8.00 -21.59 -14.80
C VAL A 570 9.16 -21.33 -15.77
N GLU A 571 8.86 -20.97 -17.01
CA GLU A 571 9.88 -20.71 -18.02
C GLU A 571 10.70 -19.44 -17.73
N ALA A 572 10.07 -18.41 -17.16
CA ALA A 572 10.76 -17.18 -16.75
C ALA A 572 11.87 -17.41 -15.71
N ARG A 573 11.87 -18.57 -15.05
CA ARG A 573 12.94 -18.98 -14.12
C ARG A 573 14.13 -19.67 -14.80
N LEU A 574 14.04 -20.01 -16.08
CA LEU A 574 15.18 -20.48 -16.86
C LEU A 574 16.11 -19.32 -17.23
N PRO A 575 17.43 -19.56 -17.31
CA PRO A 575 18.38 -18.52 -17.73
C PRO A 575 18.13 -18.06 -19.18
N PRO A 576 18.39 -16.78 -19.51
CA PRO A 576 18.33 -16.28 -20.89
C PRO A 576 19.36 -16.99 -21.80
N PRO A 577 19.13 -17.05 -23.13
CA PRO A 577 20.02 -17.69 -24.11
C PRO A 577 21.43 -17.11 -24.14
N ASP A 578 21.54 -15.78 -24.18
CA ASP A 578 22.77 -15.09 -24.58
C ASP A 578 23.57 -14.58 -23.39
N THR A 579 23.18 -14.98 -22.18
CA THR A 579 23.84 -14.63 -20.94
C THR A 579 24.50 -15.86 -20.34
N ALA A 580 25.41 -16.49 -21.09
CA ALA A 580 26.45 -17.33 -20.52
C ALA A 580 27.40 -16.43 -19.69
N GLY A 581 26.91 -15.89 -18.57
CA GLY A 581 27.65 -14.96 -17.71
C GLY A 581 26.81 -13.96 -16.92
N ALA A 582 25.61 -13.58 -17.37
CA ALA A 582 24.75 -12.69 -16.58
C ALA A 582 23.82 -13.52 -15.67
N PRO A 583 23.78 -13.22 -14.36
CA PRO A 583 22.86 -13.91 -13.45
C PRO A 583 21.42 -13.62 -13.89
N PRO A 584 20.54 -14.64 -13.98
CA PRO A 584 19.12 -14.40 -14.22
C PRO A 584 18.58 -13.44 -13.15
N ARG A 585 17.66 -12.55 -13.53
CA ARG A 585 17.09 -11.44 -12.74
C ARG A 585 16.40 -11.85 -11.41
N ALA A 586 16.55 -13.08 -10.94
CA ALA A 586 16.00 -13.57 -9.67
C ALA A 586 16.89 -14.60 -8.93
N ARG A 587 18.16 -14.82 -9.32
CA ARG A 587 19.06 -15.73 -8.57
C ARG A 587 19.77 -15.00 -7.44
N ALA A 588 19.04 -14.70 -6.37
CA ALA A 588 19.63 -14.11 -5.17
C ALA A 588 20.09 -15.18 -4.14
N THR A 589 19.68 -16.45 -4.25
CA THR A 589 19.78 -17.35 -3.09
C THR A 589 20.65 -18.59 -3.24
N GLY A 590 21.18 -18.94 -4.43
CA GLY A 590 22.06 -20.13 -4.62
C GLY A 590 21.46 -21.49 -4.21
N LEU A 591 20.21 -21.48 -3.72
CA LEU A 591 19.56 -22.56 -2.95
C LEU A 591 19.30 -23.81 -3.77
N LEU A 592 19.16 -23.66 -5.10
CA LEU A 592 18.80 -24.73 -6.01
C LEU A 592 19.61 -24.59 -7.30
N ALA A 593 20.89 -24.98 -7.24
CA ALA A 593 21.75 -25.02 -8.43
C ALA A 593 21.17 -25.89 -9.56
N ASP A 594 20.38 -26.90 -9.21
CA ASP A 594 19.71 -27.83 -10.12
C ASP A 594 18.29 -27.39 -10.55
N GLU A 595 17.80 -26.22 -10.10
CA GLU A 595 16.47 -25.70 -10.47
C GLU A 595 16.22 -25.70 -11.99
N PRO A 596 17.14 -25.21 -12.85
CA PRO A 596 16.93 -25.24 -14.29
C PRO A 596 16.70 -26.64 -14.83
N GLU A 597 17.40 -27.63 -14.29
CA GLU A 597 17.27 -29.02 -14.73
C GLU A 597 15.95 -29.63 -14.27
N ARG A 598 15.51 -29.31 -13.05
CA ARG A 598 14.19 -29.68 -12.54
C ARG A 598 13.06 -29.04 -13.35
N ILE A 599 13.21 -27.78 -13.74
CA ILE A 599 12.25 -27.11 -14.65
C ILE A 599 12.19 -27.83 -15.99
N ARG A 600 13.34 -28.10 -16.64
CA ARG A 600 13.37 -28.81 -17.93
C ARG A 600 12.71 -30.18 -17.80
N ARG A 601 13.05 -30.94 -16.77
CA ARG A 601 12.43 -32.23 -16.48
C ARG A 601 10.92 -32.10 -16.34
N HIS A 602 10.43 -31.17 -15.51
CA HIS A 602 9.00 -30.94 -15.35
C HIS A 602 8.30 -30.65 -16.69
N LEU A 603 8.87 -29.75 -17.51
CA LEU A 603 8.31 -29.42 -18.82
C LEU A 603 8.25 -30.64 -19.75
N LEU A 604 9.30 -31.46 -19.79
CA LEU A 604 9.37 -32.66 -20.64
C LEU A 604 8.49 -33.82 -20.13
N GLU A 605 8.39 -34.02 -18.82
CA GLU A 605 7.71 -35.17 -18.22
C GLU A 605 6.22 -34.95 -18.00
N SER A 606 5.78 -33.70 -17.90
CA SER A 606 4.41 -33.38 -17.48
C SER A 606 3.55 -32.64 -18.52
N THR A 607 4.11 -32.31 -19.67
CA THR A 607 3.39 -31.59 -20.75
C THR A 607 2.80 -32.58 -21.75
N GLU A 608 1.49 -32.83 -21.65
CA GLU A 608 0.81 -33.82 -22.50
C GLU A 608 1.04 -33.65 -24.01
N PRO A 609 0.99 -32.41 -24.58
CA PRO A 609 1.25 -32.26 -26.01
C PRO A 609 2.66 -32.67 -26.43
N TYR A 610 3.65 -32.50 -25.55
CA TYR A 610 5.02 -32.95 -25.81
C TYR A 610 5.15 -34.48 -25.68
N LEU A 611 4.46 -35.10 -24.72
CA LEU A 611 4.38 -36.57 -24.63
C LEU A 611 3.67 -37.18 -25.85
N ALA A 612 2.64 -36.53 -26.38
CA ALA A 612 1.99 -36.93 -27.62
C ALA A 612 2.95 -36.78 -28.83
N LEU A 613 3.70 -35.67 -28.90
CA LEU A 613 4.69 -35.43 -29.95
C LEU A 613 5.81 -36.49 -29.97
N THR A 614 6.31 -36.88 -28.79
CA THR A 614 7.34 -37.92 -28.67
C THR A 614 6.82 -39.30 -29.09
N LEU A 615 5.56 -39.63 -28.84
CA LEU A 615 4.93 -40.86 -29.37
C LEU A 615 4.77 -40.82 -30.90
N TYR A 616 4.35 -39.69 -31.46
CA TYR A 616 4.34 -39.52 -32.92
C TYR A 616 5.75 -39.70 -33.50
N ALA A 617 6.76 -39.06 -32.92
CA ALA A 617 8.14 -39.20 -33.39
C ALA A 617 8.60 -40.67 -33.36
N ARG A 618 8.34 -41.41 -32.27
CA ARG A 618 8.65 -42.85 -32.18
C ARG A 618 7.93 -43.69 -33.23
N ALA A 619 6.67 -43.37 -33.55
CA ALA A 619 5.94 -44.05 -34.62
C ALA A 619 6.57 -43.76 -35.99
N LEU A 620 6.81 -42.48 -36.29
CA LEU A 620 7.38 -42.00 -37.55
C LEU A 620 8.83 -42.48 -37.76
N GLU A 621 9.57 -42.72 -36.69
CA GLU A 621 10.93 -43.26 -36.77
C GLU A 621 10.95 -44.65 -37.41
N ARG A 622 9.91 -45.45 -37.17
CA ARG A 622 9.76 -46.83 -37.62
C ARG A 622 9.02 -46.95 -38.96
N ALA A 623 8.49 -45.84 -39.48
CA ALA A 623 7.67 -45.84 -40.69
C ALA A 623 8.50 -45.74 -41.97
N GLY A 624 8.09 -46.49 -43.01
CA GLY A 624 8.59 -46.37 -44.38
C GLY A 624 7.59 -45.66 -45.29
N ALA A 625 7.97 -45.38 -46.53
CA ALA A 625 7.11 -44.68 -47.50
C ALA A 625 5.75 -45.36 -47.74
N ASN A 626 5.70 -46.69 -47.59
CA ASN A 626 4.50 -47.50 -47.78
C ASN A 626 3.71 -47.75 -46.48
N THR A 627 4.09 -47.16 -45.35
CA THR A 627 3.38 -47.36 -44.08
C THR A 627 1.98 -46.75 -44.16
N PRO A 628 0.90 -47.54 -43.98
CA PRO A 628 -0.47 -47.02 -44.00
C PRO A 628 -0.68 -45.93 -42.96
N GLY A 629 -1.28 -44.81 -43.36
CA GLY A 629 -1.58 -43.69 -42.45
C GLY A 629 -0.39 -42.77 -42.12
N LEU A 630 0.75 -42.91 -42.80
CA LEU A 630 1.92 -42.05 -42.61
C LEU A 630 1.61 -40.56 -42.77
N ALA A 631 0.97 -40.17 -43.88
CA ALA A 631 0.72 -38.76 -44.18
C ALA A 631 -0.15 -38.05 -43.10
N PRO A 632 -1.31 -38.62 -42.66
CA PRO A 632 -2.04 -38.09 -41.52
C PRO A 632 -1.20 -37.96 -40.25
N ALA A 633 -0.41 -38.98 -39.89
CA ALA A 633 0.42 -38.94 -38.68
C ALA A 633 1.48 -37.82 -38.72
N VAL A 634 2.10 -37.59 -39.88
CA VAL A 634 3.05 -36.48 -40.07
C VAL A 634 2.34 -35.12 -39.88
N ARG A 635 1.16 -34.91 -40.48
CA ARG A 635 0.42 -33.65 -40.32
C ARG A 635 0.01 -33.39 -38.88
N GLU A 636 -0.43 -34.43 -38.17
CA GLU A 636 -0.83 -34.32 -36.77
C GLU A 636 0.37 -34.02 -35.85
N ALA A 637 1.53 -34.61 -36.14
CA ALA A 637 2.77 -34.33 -35.43
C ALA A 637 3.26 -32.89 -35.71
N ASP A 638 3.20 -32.42 -36.95
CA ASP A 638 3.57 -31.04 -37.32
C ASP A 638 2.67 -30.01 -36.63
N ALA A 639 1.36 -30.27 -36.57
CA ALA A 639 0.42 -29.41 -35.84
C ALA A 639 0.74 -29.32 -34.34
N LEU A 640 1.14 -30.43 -33.71
CA LEU A 640 1.58 -30.44 -32.31
C LEU A 640 2.92 -29.74 -32.12
N TYR A 641 3.86 -29.90 -33.06
CA TYR A 641 5.12 -29.17 -33.07
C TYR A 641 4.86 -27.66 -33.06
N ARG A 642 4.04 -27.15 -33.99
CA ARG A 642 3.65 -25.73 -34.06
C ARG A 642 2.96 -25.26 -32.79
N LEU A 643 2.03 -26.07 -32.25
CA LEU A 643 1.35 -25.76 -31.00
C LEU A 643 2.33 -25.52 -29.84
N LEU A 644 3.39 -26.31 -29.75
CA LEU A 644 4.40 -26.20 -28.70
C LEU A 644 5.35 -25.02 -28.95
N THR A 645 5.74 -24.76 -30.20
CA THR A 645 6.59 -23.60 -30.52
C THR A 645 5.84 -22.27 -30.35
N ASP A 646 4.53 -22.28 -30.60
CA ASP A 646 3.64 -21.10 -30.54
C ASP A 646 2.82 -21.08 -29.24
N TRP A 647 3.29 -21.78 -28.20
CA TRP A 647 2.52 -22.02 -26.99
C TRP A 647 2.13 -20.72 -26.24
N ASP A 648 3.00 -19.70 -26.32
CA ASP A 648 2.78 -18.35 -25.79
C ASP A 648 2.74 -17.35 -26.95
N TRP A 649 1.52 -17.00 -27.36
CA TRP A 649 1.14 -16.33 -28.62
C TRP A 649 1.90 -15.02 -28.90
N ASN A 650 2.53 -14.43 -27.90
CA ASN A 650 3.22 -13.14 -28.02
C ASN A 650 4.75 -13.23 -28.00
N HIS A 651 5.36 -14.31 -27.50
CA HIS A 651 6.83 -14.44 -27.43
C HIS A 651 7.22 -15.93 -27.34
N GLY A 652 7.01 -16.68 -28.42
CA GLY A 652 7.18 -18.14 -28.55
C GLY A 652 7.95 -18.81 -27.43
N ALA A 653 7.28 -19.71 -26.69
CA ALA A 653 7.81 -20.41 -25.51
C ALA A 653 9.27 -20.79 -25.73
N ARG A 654 10.19 -20.03 -25.14
CA ARG A 654 11.63 -20.03 -25.48
C ARG A 654 12.22 -21.40 -25.22
N PHE A 655 11.71 -22.10 -24.20
CA PHE A 655 12.07 -23.48 -23.93
C PHE A 655 11.67 -24.40 -25.08
N TRP A 656 10.38 -24.42 -25.47
CA TRP A 656 9.88 -25.34 -26.49
C TRP A 656 10.44 -25.03 -27.87
N TYR A 657 10.49 -23.75 -28.25
CA TYR A 657 11.10 -23.30 -29.49
C TYR A 657 12.52 -23.87 -29.64
N ARG A 658 13.39 -23.71 -28.63
CA ARG A 658 14.77 -24.24 -28.69
C ARG A 658 14.83 -25.74 -28.62
N ARG A 659 14.16 -26.35 -27.64
CA ARG A 659 14.19 -27.80 -27.43
C ARG A 659 13.72 -28.55 -28.68
N LEU A 660 12.73 -28.01 -29.39
CA LEU A 660 12.17 -28.63 -30.58
C LEU A 660 12.90 -28.23 -31.86
N ALA A 661 13.48 -27.03 -31.99
CA ALA A 661 14.24 -26.63 -33.18
C ALA A 661 15.40 -27.61 -33.48
N ASP A 662 16.15 -28.01 -32.45
CA ASP A 662 17.32 -28.89 -32.56
C ASP A 662 17.06 -30.34 -32.10
N GLY A 663 15.86 -30.59 -31.58
CA GLY A 663 15.46 -31.86 -30.97
C GLY A 663 15.34 -33.04 -31.95
N PRO A 664 15.52 -34.29 -31.47
CA PRO A 664 15.34 -35.48 -32.28
C PRO A 664 13.92 -35.59 -32.86
N GLU A 665 12.90 -35.13 -32.13
CA GLU A 665 11.50 -35.22 -32.56
C GLU A 665 11.27 -34.45 -33.86
N ALA A 666 11.76 -33.21 -33.97
CA ALA A 666 11.61 -32.41 -35.18
C ALA A 666 12.39 -32.99 -36.37
N LYS A 667 13.59 -33.52 -36.12
CA LYS A 667 14.40 -34.18 -37.17
C LYS A 667 13.65 -35.40 -37.72
N ILE A 668 13.05 -36.21 -36.86
CA ILE A 668 12.26 -37.38 -37.25
C ILE A 668 11.00 -36.97 -38.03
N ILE A 669 10.26 -35.97 -37.56
CA ILE A 669 9.05 -35.48 -38.24
C ILE A 669 9.40 -34.95 -39.64
N ARG A 670 10.46 -34.14 -39.76
CA ARG A 670 10.94 -33.61 -41.05
C ARG A 670 11.40 -34.74 -41.98
N ARG A 671 12.11 -35.75 -41.47
CA ARG A 671 12.52 -36.94 -42.24
C ARG A 671 11.32 -37.69 -42.78
N ALA A 672 10.35 -38.00 -41.92
CA ALA A 672 9.12 -38.69 -42.30
C ALA A 672 8.29 -37.88 -43.30
N GLY A 673 8.24 -36.55 -43.18
CA GLY A 673 7.59 -35.67 -44.15
C GLY A 673 8.18 -35.75 -45.57
N ARG A 674 9.46 -36.10 -45.72
CA ARG A 674 10.08 -36.32 -47.04
C ARG A 674 9.59 -37.61 -47.70
N LEU A 675 9.20 -38.62 -46.92
CA LEU A 675 8.64 -39.89 -47.39
C LEU A 675 7.18 -39.75 -47.86
N VAL A 676 6.49 -38.68 -47.46
CA VAL A 676 5.12 -38.39 -47.90
C VAL A 676 5.14 -37.82 -49.32
N PRO A 677 4.31 -38.34 -50.26
CA PRO A 677 4.18 -37.81 -51.62
C PRO A 677 3.91 -36.31 -51.63
N LYS A 678 4.48 -35.58 -52.60
CA LYS A 678 4.44 -34.11 -52.64
C LYS A 678 3.02 -33.52 -52.57
N ALA A 679 2.03 -34.21 -53.15
CA ALA A 679 0.61 -33.83 -53.11
C ALA A 679 -0.08 -34.03 -51.75
N ALA A 680 0.54 -34.75 -50.81
CA ALA A 680 -0.01 -35.08 -49.49
C ALA A 680 0.79 -34.48 -48.32
N ARG A 681 1.83 -33.68 -48.61
CA ARG A 681 2.65 -32.98 -47.61
C ARG A 681 1.84 -31.85 -46.95
N PRO A 682 2.01 -31.62 -45.63
CA PRO A 682 1.40 -30.48 -44.91
C PRO A 682 1.86 -29.13 -45.45
#